data_AF-A0A3D0DA13-F1
#
_entry.id   AF-A0A3D0DA13-F1
#
_cell.length_a   1.000
_cell.length_b   1.000
_cell.length_c   1.000
_cell.angle_alpha   90.00
_cell.angle_beta   90.00
_cell.angle_gamma   90.00
#
_symmetry.space_group_name_H-M   'P 1'
#
loop_
_entity.id
_entity.type
_entity.pdbx_description
1 polymer ?
#
loop_
_entity_poly.entity_id
_entity_poly.type
_entity_poly.pdbx_seq_one_letter_code
_entity_poly.pdbx_strand_id
1 'polypeptide(L)'
;MGDLPDWLPLTFVEDWFRDRIQNEAERESLVRKLLKELEIAEPGADVIQRAVGRAIEQYWKDKEGDPGRFLRFISEQDWHETADASSSMRRCPVPLSQLVQDDWAEAGKAYFGREWGNDLLAELYDGIAVAWVAKDGTARDTDKQRRLLEWLGVADCPRVVRSSRQYAPEQEQNLEEIDPCQLEMPLAVCLVKVLALNWESYYKHHKTMNIERHYRRRNYYEPVECAWWKIIRERLSVPLVAGYPVTPLSHCWLPDKRTERAIGDLLPVVDVDAFGNDKDTVREWLISAVGLRTRIEQLTVGEWMALLSRHIPDKAPAERLVSEERLRDKVTGWYAACLETAAEQENVSENAFASCPLLCRKGDLWQYVTDEPRYLYDDNDLATAFAGDVWLFHIPARLAADAVKYLGVLPLSQSVEVDVTPEEPKSPLSDVLMVRFNESLPYVWAWRSSQSKQAADRLSARLKGLKVLVVPALKASLSLGSLHHEVERRWHVDDDTIYLHKDYANETELAQALAKALDVRSEADFYENLLRCSDDRQRKEKLLSKGIADAEIDRCLREYSGPPAEEEHDEGPRKPTMGEQGGSTSQTPSGVSSQGQQHKQSPAGQPGEISEGTPSRSPESGKQSLRLKDPSTTRYVLGSPPSGGAGTGGSGEDRGTKREGRSLTDAEKAELEEAGRALAAHELETMGFSVEKMPQGNPGFDLRAKKDGNELRVEVKAHSGRATVVDVTQREYKEYLGQHKYRWELWNVEHLAENDVSSVVITRYDTISDDALDVRTFRVDLKKCQRKLQD
;
A
#
# COMPACT_ATOMS: atom_id res chain seq x y z
N MET A 1 70.33 -14.54 10.70
CA MET A 1 69.36 -14.74 11.81
C MET A 1 69.98 -14.24 13.10
N GLY A 2 70.25 -12.94 13.17
CA GLY A 2 70.67 -12.27 14.40
C GLY A 2 69.43 -11.88 15.21
N ASP A 3 69.48 -12.15 16.51
CA ASP A 3 68.63 -11.57 17.57
C ASP A 3 67.10 -11.65 17.39
N LEU A 4 66.59 -12.74 16.82
CA LEU A 4 65.17 -13.06 17.00
C LEU A 4 64.94 -13.55 18.44
N PRO A 5 63.93 -13.00 19.14
CA PRO A 5 63.72 -13.40 20.52
C PRO A 5 63.26 -14.86 20.64
N ASP A 6 63.75 -15.54 21.69
CA ASP A 6 63.47 -16.95 22.01
C ASP A 6 61.99 -17.27 22.24
N TRP A 7 61.20 -16.26 22.56
CA TRP A 7 59.76 -16.34 22.77
C TRP A 7 58.92 -16.26 21.49
N LEU A 8 59.51 -15.90 20.36
CA LEU A 8 58.79 -15.94 19.10
C LEU A 8 58.60 -17.43 18.73
N PRO A 9 57.35 -17.92 18.54
CA PRO A 9 57.09 -19.35 18.41
C PRO A 9 57.98 -19.99 17.34
N LEU A 10 58.64 -21.11 17.64
CA LEU A 10 59.48 -21.84 16.66
C LEU A 10 58.71 -22.30 15.42
N THR A 11 57.37 -22.40 15.54
CA THR A 11 56.45 -22.60 14.41
C THR A 11 56.50 -21.46 13.39
N PHE A 12 57.10 -20.31 13.73
CA PHE A 12 57.42 -19.23 12.79
C PHE A 12 58.35 -19.71 11.68
N VAL A 13 59.41 -20.46 12.03
CA VAL A 13 60.33 -21.01 11.04
C VAL A 13 59.59 -22.05 10.21
N GLU A 14 58.73 -22.87 10.82
CA GLU A 14 57.91 -23.86 10.11
C GLU A 14 56.86 -23.21 9.20
N ASP A 15 56.21 -22.13 9.60
CA ASP A 15 55.18 -21.43 8.84
C ASP A 15 55.78 -20.52 7.77
N TRP A 16 56.93 -19.87 8.02
CA TRP A 16 57.72 -19.21 7.00
C TRP A 16 58.21 -20.23 5.96
N PHE A 17 58.70 -21.38 6.40
CA PHE A 17 59.15 -22.46 5.52
C PHE A 17 57.96 -23.09 4.76
N ARG A 18 56.79 -23.21 5.39
CA ARG A 18 55.54 -23.70 4.79
C ARG A 18 54.96 -22.71 3.78
N ASP A 19 54.82 -21.43 4.12
CA ASP A 19 54.35 -20.38 3.19
C ASP A 19 55.31 -20.21 2.01
N ARG A 20 56.63 -20.36 2.23
CA ARG A 20 57.64 -20.33 1.18
C ARG A 20 57.57 -21.58 0.30
N ILE A 21 57.44 -22.78 0.87
CA ILE A 21 57.23 -24.02 0.13
C ILE A 21 55.91 -23.97 -0.64
N GLN A 22 54.84 -23.41 -0.07
CA GLN A 22 53.52 -23.39 -0.68
C GLN A 22 53.48 -22.40 -1.86
N ASN A 23 54.13 -21.24 -1.75
CA ASN A 23 54.31 -20.32 -2.88
C ASN A 23 55.27 -20.87 -3.97
N GLU A 24 56.25 -21.72 -3.61
CA GLU A 24 57.20 -22.31 -4.56
C GLU A 24 56.72 -23.67 -5.14
N ALA A 25 55.81 -24.39 -4.47
CA ALA A 25 55.28 -25.69 -4.89
C ALA A 25 54.23 -25.60 -6.01
N GLU A 26 53.68 -24.41 -6.29
CA GLU A 26 52.85 -24.15 -7.46
C GLU A 26 53.66 -24.06 -8.78
N ARG A 27 55.00 -24.18 -8.72
CA ARG A 27 55.91 -24.19 -9.87
C ARG A 27 56.98 -25.27 -9.72
N GLU A 28 56.69 -26.52 -10.10
CA GLU A 28 57.76 -27.54 -10.20
C GLU A 28 58.85 -27.09 -11.18
N SER A 29 60.14 -27.42 -11.03
CA SER A 29 60.87 -28.25 -10.08
C SER A 29 62.28 -27.64 -9.91
N LEU A 30 63.01 -28.04 -8.86
CA LEU A 30 64.35 -27.58 -8.41
C LEU A 30 64.34 -26.79 -7.09
N VAL A 31 63.40 -27.03 -6.17
CA VAL A 31 63.39 -26.55 -4.75
C VAL A 31 64.73 -26.69 -4.00
N ARG A 32 65.66 -27.52 -4.49
CA ARG A 32 67.03 -27.67 -3.97
C ARG A 32 68.17 -27.12 -4.83
N LYS A 33 67.93 -26.74 -6.09
CA LYS A 33 68.82 -25.77 -6.76
C LYS A 33 68.49 -24.37 -6.21
N LEU A 34 67.18 -24.13 -6.00
CA LEU A 34 66.52 -23.06 -5.26
C LEU A 34 67.31 -22.70 -4.01
N LEU A 35 67.30 -23.45 -2.91
CA LEU A 35 67.86 -22.93 -1.63
C LEU A 35 69.34 -22.48 -1.67
N LYS A 36 70.12 -22.94 -2.67
CA LYS A 36 71.56 -22.70 -2.82
C LYS A 36 71.91 -21.59 -3.84
N GLU A 37 71.00 -21.27 -4.76
CA GLU A 37 70.97 -19.98 -5.49
C GLU A 37 70.26 -18.89 -4.67
N LEU A 38 69.34 -19.28 -3.77
CA LEU A 38 68.32 -18.44 -3.12
C LEU A 38 68.82 -17.40 -2.10
N GLU A 39 70.14 -17.16 -1.96
CA GLU A 39 70.75 -16.20 -1.01
C GLU A 39 69.92 -16.02 0.27
N ILE A 40 69.52 -17.14 0.91
CA ILE A 40 68.29 -17.22 1.73
C ILE A 40 68.11 -15.96 2.57
N ALA A 41 67.30 -15.06 2.03
CA ALA A 41 67.16 -13.73 2.57
C ALA A 41 66.43 -13.83 3.90
N GLU A 42 66.76 -12.91 4.81
CA GLU A 42 66.06 -12.80 6.07
C GLU A 42 64.54 -12.67 5.79
N PRO A 43 63.69 -13.32 6.61
CA PRO A 43 62.25 -13.27 6.43
C PRO A 43 61.80 -11.82 6.27
N GLY A 44 60.97 -11.57 5.25
CA GLY A 44 60.42 -10.23 5.01
C GLY A 44 59.70 -9.71 6.24
N ALA A 45 59.71 -8.38 6.42
CA ALA A 45 59.09 -7.73 7.57
C ALA A 45 57.61 -8.12 7.74
N ASP A 46 56.89 -8.41 6.66
CA ASP A 46 55.50 -8.88 6.67
C ASP A 46 55.33 -10.25 7.34
N VAL A 47 56.28 -11.17 7.13
CA VAL A 47 56.27 -12.51 7.72
C VAL A 47 56.57 -12.40 9.22
N ILE A 48 57.57 -11.59 9.59
CA ILE A 48 57.92 -11.35 10.99
C ILE A 48 56.75 -10.68 11.72
N GLN A 49 56.10 -9.68 11.10
CA GLN A 49 54.94 -8.99 11.67
C GLN A 49 53.75 -9.95 11.91
N ARG A 50 53.48 -10.89 10.99
CA ARG A 50 52.45 -11.93 11.17
C ARG A 50 52.77 -12.86 12.35
N ALA A 51 54.04 -13.25 12.49
CA ALA A 51 54.49 -14.10 13.59
C ALA A 51 54.35 -13.42 14.94
N VAL A 52 54.75 -12.14 15.02
CA VAL A 52 54.57 -11.31 16.21
C VAL A 52 53.08 -11.16 16.53
N GLY A 53 52.22 -10.93 15.53
CA GLY A 53 50.77 -10.89 15.71
C GLY A 53 50.20 -12.16 16.34
N ARG A 54 50.63 -13.35 15.89
CA ARG A 54 50.22 -14.64 16.48
C ARG A 54 50.75 -14.82 17.90
N ALA A 55 51.99 -14.40 18.17
CA ALA A 55 52.57 -14.45 19.51
C ALA A 55 51.82 -13.54 20.50
N ILE A 56 51.37 -12.36 20.05
CA ILE A 56 50.50 -11.46 20.82
C ILE A 56 49.16 -12.14 21.12
N GLU A 57 48.53 -12.76 20.13
CA GLU A 57 47.27 -13.50 20.33
C GLU A 57 47.42 -14.65 21.32
N GLN A 58 48.56 -15.34 21.28
CA GLN A 58 48.87 -16.42 22.20
C GLN A 58 49.08 -15.90 23.63
N TYR A 59 49.83 -14.80 23.81
CA TYR A 59 49.97 -14.13 25.11
C TYR A 59 48.62 -13.79 25.74
N TRP A 60 47.63 -13.31 24.98
CA TRP A 60 46.32 -13.01 25.54
C TRP A 60 45.52 -14.26 25.93
N LYS A 61 45.87 -15.44 25.41
CA LYS A 61 45.25 -16.72 25.78
C LYS A 61 45.86 -17.32 27.04
N ASP A 62 47.18 -17.29 27.18
CA ASP A 62 47.90 -17.94 28.28
C ASP A 62 48.33 -16.98 29.40
N LYS A 63 48.49 -15.69 29.09
CA LYS A 63 49.00 -14.64 29.98
C LYS A 63 50.40 -14.95 30.54
N GLU A 64 51.23 -15.68 29.80
CA GLU A 64 52.58 -16.07 30.25
C GLU A 64 53.72 -15.24 29.62
N GLY A 65 54.73 -14.90 30.44
CA GLY A 65 55.93 -14.18 30.03
C GLY A 65 55.86 -12.65 30.22
N ASP A 66 56.90 -11.94 29.78
CA ASP A 66 56.97 -10.48 29.85
C ASP A 66 56.32 -9.84 28.60
N PRO A 67 55.09 -9.29 28.66
CA PRO A 67 54.47 -8.63 27.51
C PRO A 67 55.25 -7.42 26.97
N GLY A 68 56.09 -6.77 27.77
CA GLY A 68 56.89 -5.62 27.35
C GLY A 68 57.87 -5.94 26.22
N ARG A 69 58.20 -7.23 26.04
CA ARG A 69 59.07 -7.70 24.96
C ARG A 69 58.48 -7.49 23.56
N PHE A 70 57.15 -7.54 23.41
CA PHE A 70 56.50 -7.33 22.11
C PHE A 70 56.69 -5.89 21.64
N LEU A 71 56.36 -4.93 22.50
CA LEU A 71 56.53 -3.51 22.20
C LEU A 71 57.99 -3.13 21.96
N ARG A 72 58.92 -3.66 22.76
CA ARG A 72 60.36 -3.42 22.58
C ARG A 72 60.82 -3.88 21.21
N PHE A 73 60.48 -5.12 20.84
CA PHE A 73 60.84 -5.67 19.53
C PHE A 73 60.25 -4.84 18.38
N ILE A 74 58.96 -4.48 18.45
CA ILE A 74 58.31 -3.64 17.41
C ILE A 74 59.00 -2.27 17.29
N SER A 75 59.36 -1.67 18.43
CA SER A 75 60.06 -0.39 18.46
C SER A 75 61.48 -0.47 17.90
N GLU A 76 62.17 -1.60 18.04
CA GLU A 76 63.51 -1.81 17.49
C GLU A 76 63.50 -2.05 15.97
N GLN A 77 62.40 -2.60 15.45
CA GLN A 77 62.25 -2.90 14.01
C GLN A 77 61.72 -1.72 13.18
N ASP A 78 61.32 -0.61 13.80
CA ASP A 78 60.81 0.60 13.11
C ASP A 78 59.66 0.35 12.11
N TRP A 79 58.83 -0.66 12.39
CA TRP A 79 57.72 -1.06 11.51
C TRP A 79 56.68 0.04 11.30
N HIS A 80 56.50 0.92 12.28
CA HIS A 80 55.58 2.06 12.21
C HIS A 80 55.94 3.08 11.12
N GLU A 81 57.19 3.09 10.63
CA GLU A 81 57.63 3.98 9.54
C GLU A 81 57.57 3.30 8.15
N THR A 82 57.35 1.98 8.08
CA THR A 82 57.57 1.21 6.84
C THR A 82 56.40 0.33 6.39
N ALA A 83 55.41 0.05 7.25
CA ALA A 83 54.27 -0.79 6.93
C ALA A 83 53.01 -0.37 7.70
N ASP A 84 51.82 -0.85 7.29
CA ASP A 84 50.59 -0.69 8.06
C ASP A 84 50.46 -1.75 9.17
N ALA A 85 49.82 -1.41 10.29
CA ALA A 85 49.58 -2.35 11.38
C ALA A 85 48.45 -3.34 11.04
N SER A 86 48.75 -4.64 11.07
CA SER A 86 47.72 -5.67 10.99
C SER A 86 46.77 -5.66 12.20
N SER A 87 45.59 -6.26 12.07
CA SER A 87 44.60 -6.32 13.15
C SER A 87 45.13 -6.99 14.43
N SER A 88 45.96 -8.02 14.29
CA SER A 88 46.59 -8.72 15.43
C SER A 88 47.62 -7.84 16.14
N MET A 89 48.33 -6.97 15.40
CA MET A 89 49.27 -6.01 15.99
C MET A 89 48.55 -4.98 16.88
N ARG A 90 47.30 -4.64 16.55
CA ARG A 90 46.49 -3.74 17.40
C ARG A 90 46.13 -4.33 18.76
N ARG A 91 46.35 -5.63 18.96
CA ARG A 91 46.18 -6.26 20.28
C ARG A 91 47.48 -6.23 21.08
N CYS A 92 48.54 -5.57 20.61
CA CYS A 92 49.81 -5.52 21.33
C CYS A 92 49.60 -5.00 22.76
N PRO A 93 50.12 -5.68 23.80
CA PRO A 93 49.95 -5.25 25.18
C PRO A 93 50.73 -3.96 25.45
N VAL A 94 50.03 -2.94 25.97
CA VAL A 94 50.59 -1.66 26.40
C VAL A 94 50.45 -1.48 27.91
N PRO A 95 51.47 -0.92 28.59
CA PRO A 95 51.47 -0.81 30.05
C PRO A 95 50.49 0.27 30.51
N LEU A 96 49.78 0.03 31.62
CA LEU A 96 48.75 0.93 32.14
C LEU A 96 49.27 1.86 33.25
N SER A 97 48.78 3.11 33.28
CA SER A 97 49.25 4.17 34.19
C SER A 97 48.86 3.97 35.65
N GLN A 98 47.83 3.16 35.92
CA GLN A 98 47.41 2.77 37.26
C GLN A 98 47.31 1.24 37.39
N LEU A 99 47.64 0.74 38.59
CA LEU A 99 47.51 -0.67 38.98
C LEU A 99 46.02 -1.03 39.13
N VAL A 100 45.33 -1.14 38.00
CA VAL A 100 44.09 -1.91 37.94
C VAL A 100 44.48 -3.38 37.79
N GLN A 101 43.54 -4.30 38.02
CA GLN A 101 43.70 -5.75 38.18
C GLN A 101 44.67 -6.47 37.19
N ASP A 102 44.99 -5.87 36.04
CA ASP A 102 46.03 -6.27 35.07
C ASP A 102 46.95 -5.07 34.73
N ASP A 103 48.27 -5.25 34.70
CA ASP A 103 49.26 -4.19 34.38
C ASP A 103 49.29 -3.76 32.88
N TRP A 104 48.48 -4.41 32.02
CA TRP A 104 48.56 -4.31 30.56
C TRP A 104 47.18 -4.32 29.88
N ALA A 105 47.00 -3.48 28.86
CA ALA A 105 45.82 -3.45 27.99
C ALA A 105 46.17 -3.71 26.52
N GLU A 106 45.19 -4.13 25.70
CA GLU A 106 45.36 -4.17 24.24
C GLU A 106 45.47 -2.74 23.69
N ALA A 107 46.51 -2.46 22.88
CA ALA A 107 46.77 -1.14 22.29
C ALA A 107 45.53 -0.52 21.62
N GLY A 108 44.81 -1.29 20.81
CA GLY A 108 43.60 -0.84 20.10
C GLY A 108 42.39 -0.54 20.99
N LYS A 109 42.48 -0.83 22.30
CA LYS A 109 41.49 -0.47 23.33
C LYS A 109 42.01 0.62 24.28
N ALA A 110 43.29 0.96 24.19
CA ALA A 110 43.93 1.98 25.01
C ALA A 110 43.85 3.37 24.35
N TYR A 111 44.12 4.41 25.14
CA TYR A 111 44.18 5.79 24.67
C TYR A 111 45.37 6.53 25.27
N PHE A 112 45.69 7.68 24.69
CA PHE A 112 46.68 8.61 25.23
C PHE A 112 46.15 9.29 26.50
N GLY A 113 46.77 8.97 27.63
CA GLY A 113 46.37 9.47 28.94
C GLY A 113 46.91 10.86 29.27
N ARG A 114 47.05 11.12 30.57
CA ARG A 114 47.55 12.36 31.16
C ARG A 114 48.88 12.80 30.53
N GLU A 115 49.73 11.85 30.20
CA GLU A 115 51.05 12.04 29.60
C GLU A 115 51.05 12.75 28.23
N TRP A 116 49.89 12.87 27.58
CA TRP A 116 49.71 13.61 26.32
C TRP A 116 48.75 14.80 26.44
N GLY A 117 48.50 15.28 27.66
CA GLY A 117 47.76 16.51 27.94
C GLY A 117 46.23 16.35 28.05
N ASN A 118 45.74 15.14 28.33
CA ASN A 118 44.31 14.86 28.43
C ASN A 118 43.86 14.45 29.86
N ASP A 119 43.96 15.40 30.80
CA ASP A 119 43.68 15.20 32.22
C ASP A 119 42.23 14.76 32.49
N LEU A 120 41.28 15.31 31.72
CA LEU A 120 39.85 15.03 31.88
C LEU A 120 39.50 13.59 31.46
N LEU A 121 40.04 13.10 30.34
CA LEU A 121 39.81 11.71 29.92
C LEU A 121 40.61 10.72 30.77
N ALA A 122 41.76 11.14 31.32
CA ALA A 122 42.50 10.35 32.30
C ALA A 122 41.65 10.02 33.54
N GLU A 123 40.88 10.99 34.04
CA GLU A 123 39.98 10.80 35.18
C GLU A 123 38.73 9.98 34.82
N LEU A 124 38.22 10.10 33.60
CA LEU A 124 36.99 9.43 33.16
C LEU A 124 37.16 7.92 32.87
N TYR A 125 38.34 7.50 32.41
CA TYR A 125 38.62 6.13 31.95
C TYR A 125 39.64 5.42 32.84
N ASP A 126 39.55 5.67 34.15
CA ASP A 126 40.48 5.22 35.19
C ASP A 126 40.99 3.78 34.92
N GLY A 127 42.27 3.65 34.61
CA GLY A 127 42.93 2.37 34.32
C GLY A 127 43.17 1.97 32.86
N ILE A 128 42.75 2.74 31.84
CA ILE A 128 42.95 2.38 30.41
C ILE A 128 44.01 3.27 29.70
N ALA A 129 44.64 4.17 30.45
CA ALA A 129 45.69 5.08 29.96
C ALA A 129 47.08 4.43 29.92
N VAL A 130 47.94 4.84 28.98
CA VAL A 130 49.24 4.20 28.72
C VAL A 130 50.37 4.80 29.58
N ALA A 131 51.02 4.00 30.43
CA ALA A 131 52.09 4.45 31.33
C ALA A 131 53.44 4.78 30.67
N TRP A 132 53.59 4.47 29.38
CA TRP A 132 54.89 4.29 28.74
C TRP A 132 55.83 5.51 28.82
N VAL A 133 55.26 6.72 28.90
CA VAL A 133 56.01 7.99 28.96
C VAL A 133 56.40 8.38 30.39
N ALA A 134 55.72 7.84 31.41
CA ALA A 134 55.85 8.33 32.79
C ALA A 134 57.04 7.73 33.57
N LYS A 135 57.61 6.61 33.13
CA LYS A 135 58.49 5.80 33.99
C LYS A 135 59.98 5.74 33.65
N ASP A 136 60.44 6.28 32.53
CA ASP A 136 61.88 6.37 32.28
C ASP A 136 62.24 7.71 31.65
N GLY A 137 62.83 8.61 32.45
CA GLY A 137 63.44 9.87 32.01
C GLY A 137 64.66 9.68 31.11
N THR A 138 64.73 8.58 30.36
CA THR A 138 65.80 8.19 29.44
C THR A 138 65.30 7.88 28.02
N ALA A 139 64.00 7.99 27.72
CA ALA A 139 63.48 7.77 26.37
C ALA A 139 63.78 8.96 25.43
N ARG A 140 64.46 8.68 24.31
CA ARG A 140 65.11 9.67 23.42
C ARG A 140 64.24 10.28 22.32
N ASP A 141 62.98 9.90 22.15
CA ASP A 141 62.12 10.47 21.11
C ASP A 141 60.63 10.22 21.41
N THR A 142 60.01 11.16 22.13
CA THR A 142 58.57 11.13 22.44
C THR A 142 57.71 11.04 21.19
N ASP A 143 58.16 11.63 20.08
CA ASP A 143 57.39 11.66 18.83
C ASP A 143 57.39 10.31 18.14
N LYS A 144 58.54 9.63 18.11
CA LYS A 144 58.65 8.25 17.64
C LYS A 144 57.76 7.30 18.45
N GLN A 145 57.76 7.46 19.76
CA GLN A 145 56.92 6.67 20.67
C GLN A 145 55.43 6.87 20.39
N ARG A 146 54.99 8.11 20.26
CA ARG A 146 53.61 8.44 19.90
C ARG A 146 53.20 7.82 18.57
N ARG A 147 54.00 7.98 17.51
CA ARG A 147 53.72 7.38 16.19
C ARG A 147 53.60 5.86 16.25
N LEU A 148 54.46 5.20 17.02
CA LEU A 148 54.36 3.76 17.23
C LEU A 148 53.04 3.35 17.89
N LEU A 149 52.61 4.07 18.94
CA LEU A 149 51.35 3.77 19.62
C LEU A 149 50.13 4.07 18.72
N GLU A 150 50.14 5.19 18.00
CA GLU A 150 49.12 5.51 16.99
C GLU A 150 49.03 4.40 15.92
N TRP A 151 50.19 3.92 15.46
CA TRP A 151 50.29 2.83 14.50
C TRP A 151 49.68 1.52 15.04
N LEU A 152 49.94 1.19 16.30
CA LEU A 152 49.29 0.07 17.00
C LEU A 152 47.80 0.29 17.27
N GLY A 153 47.26 1.45 16.92
CA GLY A 153 45.84 1.77 17.07
C GLY A 153 45.46 2.28 18.46
N VAL A 154 46.44 2.65 19.30
CA VAL A 154 46.19 3.49 20.48
C VAL A 154 45.68 4.82 19.97
N ALA A 155 44.50 5.20 20.41
CA ALA A 155 43.84 6.37 19.87
C ALA A 155 44.08 7.60 20.77
N ASP A 156 44.20 8.78 20.15
CA ASP A 156 44.26 10.07 20.85
C ASP A 156 43.04 10.31 21.75
N CYS A 157 41.91 9.68 21.38
CA CYS A 157 40.67 9.63 22.13
C CYS A 157 40.19 8.18 22.19
N PRO A 158 39.60 7.72 23.30
CA PRO A 158 39.19 6.33 23.44
C PRO A 158 38.20 5.92 22.34
N ARG A 159 38.51 4.80 21.66
CA ARG A 159 37.53 4.09 20.82
C ARG A 159 36.69 3.24 21.75
N VAL A 160 35.47 3.68 22.03
CA VAL A 160 34.54 2.92 22.87
C VAL A 160 34.12 1.66 22.13
N VAL A 161 34.85 0.56 22.36
CA VAL A 161 34.38 -0.80 22.13
C VAL A 161 34.02 -1.35 23.51
N ARG A 162 32.76 -1.18 23.91
CA ARG A 162 32.25 -1.73 25.17
C ARG A 162 32.32 -3.26 25.11
N SER A 163 33.25 -3.88 25.83
CA SER A 163 33.01 -5.23 26.34
C SER A 163 32.16 -5.11 27.60
N SER A 164 31.00 -5.76 27.58
CA SER A 164 30.05 -5.83 28.69
C SER A 164 30.72 -6.40 29.94
N ARG A 165 31.00 -5.55 30.93
CA ARG A 165 30.67 -5.73 32.35
C ARG A 165 31.41 -4.70 33.20
N GLN A 166 30.71 -4.22 34.22
CA GLN A 166 31.16 -3.38 35.33
C GLN A 166 31.33 -1.90 34.96
N TYR A 167 30.31 -1.09 35.28
CA TYR A 167 30.26 -0.33 36.53
C TYR A 167 28.85 0.26 36.67
N ALA A 168 28.19 -0.06 37.79
CA ALA A 168 27.06 0.70 38.31
C ALA A 168 27.60 1.79 39.24
N PRO A 169 26.86 2.89 39.40
CA PRO A 169 26.52 3.32 40.73
C PRO A 169 25.00 3.25 40.96
N GLU A 170 24.65 2.69 42.11
CA GLU A 170 23.40 2.86 42.86
C GLU A 170 22.93 4.33 42.75
N GLN A 171 21.67 4.70 42.47
CA GLN A 171 20.44 4.26 43.09
C GLN A 171 19.25 4.89 42.31
N GLU A 172 19.08 4.51 41.05
CA GLU A 172 17.82 4.68 40.33
C GLU A 172 17.45 3.28 39.86
N GLN A 173 16.23 2.80 40.11
CA GLN A 173 15.80 1.46 39.69
C GLN A 173 15.86 1.40 38.16
N ASN A 174 17.02 0.98 37.65
CA ASN A 174 17.40 1.15 36.27
C ASN A 174 16.61 0.09 35.49
N LEU A 175 15.67 0.52 34.64
CA LEU A 175 14.93 -0.38 33.75
C LEU A 175 15.88 -1.24 32.88
N GLU A 176 17.16 -0.84 32.77
CA GLU A 176 18.24 -1.60 32.15
C GLU A 176 18.57 -2.94 32.84
N GLU A 177 18.21 -3.12 34.12
CA GLU A 177 18.42 -4.37 34.86
C GLU A 177 17.25 -5.36 34.72
N ILE A 178 16.09 -4.89 34.27
CA ILE A 178 14.94 -5.77 34.04
C ILE A 178 15.19 -6.52 32.73
N ASP A 179 15.40 -7.83 32.81
CA ASP A 179 15.40 -8.71 31.64
C ASP A 179 13.94 -9.01 31.22
N PRO A 180 13.41 -8.39 30.14
CA PRO A 180 12.01 -8.55 29.78
C PRO A 180 11.67 -9.97 29.33
N CYS A 181 12.67 -10.79 29.00
CA CYS A 181 12.49 -12.20 28.65
C CYS A 181 12.14 -13.07 29.86
N GLN A 182 12.46 -12.64 31.08
CA GLN A 182 12.22 -13.41 32.30
C GLN A 182 10.99 -12.94 33.09
N LEU A 183 10.32 -11.87 32.62
CA LEU A 183 9.13 -11.37 33.28
C LEU A 183 7.96 -12.34 33.10
N GLU A 184 7.40 -12.79 34.21
CA GLU A 184 6.10 -13.45 34.19
C GLU A 184 5.03 -12.50 33.64
N MET A 185 4.00 -13.06 32.98
CA MET A 185 2.98 -12.27 32.29
C MET A 185 2.32 -11.18 33.17
N PRO A 186 1.99 -11.42 34.47
CA PRO A 186 1.45 -10.36 35.33
C PRO A 186 2.43 -9.19 35.54
N LEU A 187 3.74 -9.48 35.64
CA LEU A 187 4.77 -8.44 35.80
C LEU A 187 4.98 -7.67 34.49
N ALA A 188 4.94 -8.36 33.35
CA ALA A 188 4.98 -7.71 32.04
C ALA A 188 3.79 -6.74 31.85
N VAL A 189 2.58 -7.15 32.24
CA VAL A 189 1.39 -6.30 32.24
C VAL A 189 1.59 -5.07 33.15
N CYS A 190 2.08 -5.27 34.37
CA CYS A 190 2.39 -4.16 35.28
C CYS A 190 3.43 -3.20 34.69
N LEU A 191 4.50 -3.71 34.06
CA LEU A 191 5.53 -2.90 33.44
C LEU A 191 4.95 -2.03 32.31
N VAL A 192 4.15 -2.61 31.42
CA VAL A 192 3.46 -1.85 30.35
C VAL A 192 2.57 -0.76 30.93
N LYS A 193 1.81 -1.05 32.00
CA LYS A 193 0.97 -0.03 32.67
C LYS A 193 1.80 1.12 33.21
N VAL A 194 2.91 0.81 33.91
CA VAL A 194 3.82 1.83 34.46
C VAL A 194 4.43 2.67 33.34
N LEU A 195 4.88 2.04 32.26
CA LEU A 195 5.44 2.73 31.09
C LEU A 195 4.40 3.65 30.45
N ALA A 196 3.17 3.16 30.24
CA ALA A 196 2.09 3.93 29.63
C ALA A 196 1.68 5.14 30.47
N LEU A 197 1.47 4.95 31.78
CA LEU A 197 1.03 6.00 32.70
C LEU A 197 2.09 7.10 32.90
N ASN A 198 3.38 6.76 32.77
CA ASN A 198 4.50 7.68 32.99
C ASN A 198 5.26 8.03 31.70
N TRP A 199 4.67 7.74 30.54
CA TRP A 199 5.37 7.90 29.27
C TRP A 199 5.73 9.35 29.00
N GLU A 200 4.74 10.24 29.02
CA GLU A 200 4.92 11.66 28.71
C GLU A 200 5.73 12.39 29.79
N SER A 201 5.57 12.01 31.07
CA SER A 201 6.24 12.69 32.19
C SER A 201 7.72 12.33 32.33
N TYR A 202 8.12 11.13 31.91
CA TYR A 202 9.47 10.62 32.15
C TYR A 202 10.07 9.90 30.94
N TYR A 203 9.49 8.77 30.52
CA TYR A 203 10.17 7.84 29.60
C TYR A 203 10.36 8.37 28.18
N LYS A 204 9.46 9.23 27.69
CA LYS A 204 9.52 9.79 26.33
C LYS A 204 10.83 10.53 26.04
N HIS A 205 11.38 11.23 27.03
CA HIS A 205 12.64 11.95 26.91
C HIS A 205 13.88 11.06 27.12
N HIS A 206 13.70 9.88 27.71
CA HIS A 206 14.77 8.92 28.02
C HIS A 206 14.85 7.76 27.02
N LYS A 207 13.93 7.70 26.05
CA LYS A 207 13.91 6.64 25.02
C LYS A 207 14.97 6.84 23.93
N THR A 208 15.50 8.07 23.79
CA THR A 208 16.56 8.42 22.83
C THR A 208 17.71 9.07 23.57
N MET A 209 18.93 8.64 23.29
CA MET A 209 20.15 9.32 23.72
C MET A 209 20.77 10.05 22.52
N ASN A 210 21.25 11.27 22.72
CA ASN A 210 22.02 11.97 21.69
C ASN A 210 23.46 11.49 21.75
N ILE A 211 23.92 10.82 20.69
CA ILE A 211 25.33 10.47 20.55
C ILE A 211 26.02 11.64 19.84
N GLU A 212 26.96 12.29 20.54
CA GLU A 212 27.80 13.31 19.94
C GLU A 212 28.92 12.64 19.14
N ARG A 213 28.97 12.94 17.84
CA ARG A 213 30.06 12.55 16.93
C ARG A 213 30.85 13.78 16.55
N HIS A 214 32.12 13.82 16.93
CA HIS A 214 33.06 14.85 16.45
C HIS A 214 33.70 14.39 15.14
N TYR A 215 33.36 15.04 14.03
CA TYR A 215 34.04 14.84 12.75
C TYR A 215 34.57 16.17 12.23
N ARG A 216 35.90 16.29 12.10
CA ARG A 216 36.61 17.45 11.52
C ARG A 216 36.04 18.81 11.95
N ARG A 217 35.99 19.09 13.26
CA ARG A 217 35.49 20.35 13.87
C ARG A 217 33.98 20.62 13.80
N ARG A 218 33.15 19.64 13.40
CA ARG A 218 31.69 19.73 13.54
C ARG A 218 31.17 18.67 14.52
N ASN A 219 30.31 19.10 15.42
CA ASN A 219 29.59 18.23 16.35
C ASN A 219 28.30 17.82 15.66
N TYR A 220 28.15 16.53 15.38
CA TYR A 220 26.90 15.96 14.92
C TYR A 220 26.26 15.25 16.09
N TYR A 221 25.07 15.70 16.49
CA TYR A 221 24.24 15.00 17.46
C TYR A 221 23.28 14.10 16.69
N GLU A 222 23.45 12.79 16.82
CA GLU A 222 22.53 11.81 16.24
C GLU A 222 21.69 11.21 17.38
N PRO A 223 20.36 11.39 17.40
CA PRO A 223 19.51 10.73 18.38
C PRO A 223 19.48 9.22 18.05
N VAL A 224 19.86 8.40 19.02
CA VAL A 224 19.85 6.94 18.92
C VAL A 224 18.90 6.37 19.97
N GLU A 225 18.15 5.34 19.61
CA GLU A 225 17.24 4.64 20.52
C GLU A 225 18.01 4.00 21.68
N CYS A 226 17.55 4.22 22.92
CA CYS A 226 18.17 3.66 24.11
C CYS A 226 18.02 2.13 24.15
N ALA A 227 19.03 1.45 24.68
CA ALA A 227 19.08 -0.01 24.70
C ALA A 227 17.89 -0.63 25.44
N TRP A 228 17.51 -0.10 26.60
CA TRP A 228 16.35 -0.59 27.36
C TRP A 228 15.06 -0.53 26.53
N TRP A 229 14.86 0.55 25.77
CA TRP A 229 13.64 0.75 24.99
C TRP A 229 13.58 -0.22 23.81
N LYS A 230 14.73 -0.43 23.15
CA LYS A 230 14.88 -1.47 22.12
C LYS A 230 14.59 -2.87 22.67
N ILE A 231 15.13 -3.20 23.84
CA ILE A 231 14.89 -4.50 24.51
C ILE A 231 13.40 -4.67 24.83
N ILE A 232 12.73 -3.64 25.37
CA ILE A 232 11.28 -3.68 25.62
C ILE A 232 10.52 -3.98 24.32
N ARG A 233 10.80 -3.27 23.23
CA ARG A 233 10.11 -3.49 21.95
C ARG A 233 10.37 -4.88 21.36
N GLU A 234 11.61 -5.35 21.43
CA GLU A 234 12.04 -6.59 20.75
C GLU A 234 11.86 -7.86 21.59
N ARG A 235 11.67 -7.74 22.92
CA ARG A 235 11.68 -8.88 23.83
C ARG A 235 10.54 -8.93 24.83
N LEU A 236 9.91 -7.81 25.16
CA LEU A 236 8.77 -7.83 26.07
C LEU A 236 7.61 -8.57 25.42
N SER A 237 7.07 -9.52 26.16
CA SER A 237 5.91 -10.31 25.78
C SER A 237 4.68 -9.72 26.45
N VAL A 238 3.57 -9.63 25.72
CA VAL A 238 2.30 -9.09 26.24
C VAL A 238 1.18 -10.10 26.07
N PRO A 239 0.08 -10.00 26.85
CA PRO A 239 -1.10 -10.81 26.63
C PRO A 239 -1.65 -10.63 25.20
N LEU A 240 -1.98 -11.73 24.53
CA LEU A 240 -2.56 -11.74 23.20
C LEU A 240 -3.96 -12.35 23.23
N VAL A 241 -4.88 -11.85 22.40
CA VAL A 241 -6.29 -12.28 22.35
C VAL A 241 -6.45 -13.74 21.90
N ALA A 242 -5.46 -14.27 21.20
CA ALA A 242 -5.45 -15.62 20.66
C ALA A 242 -4.20 -16.38 21.11
N GLY A 243 -4.25 -17.72 21.05
CA GLY A 243 -3.17 -18.64 21.43
C GLY A 243 -1.93 -18.59 20.51
N TYR A 244 -1.54 -17.39 20.11
CA TYR A 244 -0.30 -17.13 19.40
C TYR A 244 0.91 -17.49 20.27
N PRO A 245 2.02 -17.91 19.64
CA PRO A 245 3.27 -18.02 20.34
C PRO A 245 3.66 -16.64 20.90
N VAL A 246 4.52 -16.69 21.92
CA VAL A 246 5.14 -15.49 22.50
C VAL A 246 5.76 -14.64 21.38
N THR A 247 5.20 -13.45 21.17
CA THR A 247 5.55 -12.55 20.08
C THR A 247 6.13 -11.26 20.65
N PRO A 248 7.27 -10.77 20.14
CA PRO A 248 7.82 -9.48 20.51
C PRO A 248 6.79 -8.36 20.35
N LEU A 249 6.78 -7.43 21.29
CA LEU A 249 5.87 -6.29 21.27
C LEU A 249 5.90 -5.54 19.94
N SER A 250 7.07 -5.33 19.33
CA SER A 250 7.23 -4.66 18.03
C SER A 250 6.53 -5.36 16.85
N HIS A 251 6.20 -6.65 16.98
CA HIS A 251 5.52 -7.42 15.95
C HIS A 251 4.01 -7.62 16.25
N CYS A 252 3.54 -7.17 17.40
CA CYS A 252 2.14 -7.25 17.79
C CYS A 252 1.26 -6.22 17.05
N TRP A 253 -0.05 -6.44 17.11
CA TRP A 253 -1.05 -5.61 16.44
C TRP A 253 -2.10 -5.07 17.40
N LEU A 254 -2.62 -3.90 17.06
CA LEU A 254 -3.86 -3.32 17.61
C LEU A 254 -4.75 -2.91 16.44
N PRO A 255 -5.30 -3.89 15.71
CA PRO A 255 -5.99 -3.63 14.46
C PRO A 255 -7.21 -2.75 14.67
N ASP A 256 -7.45 -1.86 13.72
CA ASP A 256 -8.71 -1.14 13.61
C ASP A 256 -9.85 -2.10 13.21
N LYS A 257 -11.10 -1.62 13.22
CA LYS A 257 -12.25 -2.48 12.92
C LYS A 257 -12.19 -3.09 11.52
N ARG A 258 -11.58 -2.41 10.54
CA ARG A 258 -11.45 -2.92 9.16
C ARG A 258 -10.47 -4.09 9.14
N THR A 259 -9.29 -3.88 9.71
CA THR A 259 -8.19 -4.84 9.77
C THR A 259 -8.57 -6.05 10.63
N GLU A 260 -9.23 -5.83 11.76
CA GLU A 260 -9.70 -6.88 12.65
C GLU A 260 -10.70 -7.81 11.94
N ARG A 261 -11.69 -7.24 11.23
CA ARG A 261 -12.66 -8.02 10.45
C ARG A 261 -12.00 -8.76 9.29
N ALA A 262 -11.02 -8.13 8.64
CA ALA A 262 -10.38 -8.68 7.46
C ALA A 262 -9.44 -9.82 7.84
N ILE A 263 -8.51 -9.61 8.78
CA ILE A 263 -7.41 -10.53 9.07
C ILE A 263 -7.05 -10.64 10.56
N GLY A 264 -7.84 -10.09 11.49
CA GLY A 264 -7.51 -10.07 12.93
C GLY A 264 -7.18 -11.46 13.49
N ASP A 265 -7.88 -12.48 13.01
CA ASP A 265 -7.65 -13.89 13.37
C ASP A 265 -6.28 -14.47 12.99
N LEU A 266 -5.56 -13.80 12.08
CA LEU A 266 -4.23 -14.16 11.58
C LEU A 266 -3.10 -13.32 12.21
N LEU A 267 -3.44 -12.31 13.01
CA LEU A 267 -2.49 -11.38 13.60
C LEU A 267 -2.27 -11.65 15.10
N PRO A 268 -1.06 -11.43 15.64
CA PRO A 268 -0.80 -11.44 17.07
C PRO A 268 -1.36 -10.16 17.73
N VAL A 269 -2.67 -10.14 17.97
CA VAL A 269 -3.39 -8.99 18.53
C VAL A 269 -3.22 -8.91 20.05
N VAL A 270 -2.82 -7.75 20.57
CA VAL A 270 -2.67 -7.50 22.01
C VAL A 270 -4.05 -7.50 22.69
N ASP A 271 -4.18 -8.28 23.78
CA ASP A 271 -5.36 -8.26 24.63
C ASP A 271 -5.31 -7.04 25.56
N VAL A 272 -5.93 -5.95 25.10
CA VAL A 272 -6.00 -4.71 25.88
C VAL A 272 -6.86 -4.82 27.12
N ASP A 273 -7.80 -5.77 27.19
CA ASP A 273 -8.66 -5.92 28.37
C ASP A 273 -7.89 -6.51 29.56
N ALA A 274 -6.78 -7.21 29.30
CA ALA A 274 -5.85 -7.68 30.34
C ALA A 274 -5.23 -6.54 31.19
N PHE A 275 -5.28 -5.28 30.73
CA PHE A 275 -4.75 -4.13 31.46
C PHE A 275 -5.78 -3.48 32.42
N GLY A 276 -7.03 -3.94 32.40
CA GLY A 276 -8.10 -3.48 33.29
C GLY A 276 -8.49 -2.03 33.04
N ASN A 277 -8.54 -1.22 34.12
CA ASN A 277 -8.98 0.18 34.05
C ASN A 277 -8.06 1.08 33.21
N ASP A 278 -6.81 0.68 33.00
CA ASP A 278 -5.80 1.46 32.27
C ASP A 278 -5.75 1.13 30.77
N LYS A 279 -6.69 0.32 30.26
CA LYS A 279 -6.65 -0.21 28.90
C LYS A 279 -6.62 0.85 27.80
N ASP A 280 -7.31 1.96 27.98
CA ASP A 280 -7.36 3.03 26.97
C ASP A 280 -6.05 3.81 26.93
N THR A 281 -5.47 4.11 28.09
CA THR A 281 -4.13 4.72 28.20
C THR A 281 -3.06 3.80 27.63
N VAL A 282 -3.11 2.50 27.94
CA VAL A 282 -2.18 1.51 27.40
C VAL A 282 -2.35 1.38 25.88
N ARG A 283 -3.58 1.32 25.36
CA ARG A 283 -3.84 1.29 23.91
C ARG A 283 -3.23 2.50 23.21
N GLU A 284 -3.46 3.70 23.71
CA GLU A 284 -2.91 4.93 23.13
C GLU A 284 -1.38 4.92 23.15
N TRP A 285 -0.78 4.48 24.26
CA TRP A 285 0.66 4.33 24.39
C TRP A 285 1.24 3.30 23.41
N LEU A 286 0.63 2.12 23.29
CA LEU A 286 1.05 1.08 22.36
C LEU A 286 1.04 1.58 20.90
N ILE A 287 0.03 2.38 20.52
CA ILE A 287 -0.03 2.95 19.16
C ILE A 287 1.00 4.07 18.99
N SER A 288 1.03 5.05 19.90
CA SER A 288 1.80 6.29 19.71
C SER A 288 3.28 6.17 20.08
N ALA A 289 3.62 5.41 21.12
CA ALA A 289 4.97 5.29 21.63
C ALA A 289 5.72 4.10 21.03
N VAL A 290 5.10 2.92 21.10
CA VAL A 290 5.69 1.65 20.59
C VAL A 290 5.61 1.59 19.06
N GLY A 291 4.56 2.19 18.48
CA GLY A 291 4.30 2.16 17.06
C GLY A 291 3.59 0.88 16.60
N LEU A 292 2.71 0.30 17.43
CA LEU A 292 1.93 -0.86 17.02
C LEU A 292 1.08 -0.54 15.79
N ARG A 293 1.04 -1.49 14.88
CA ARG A 293 0.28 -1.38 13.64
C ARG A 293 -1.20 -1.59 13.90
N THR A 294 -2.01 -0.82 13.19
CA THR A 294 -3.46 -0.79 13.34
C THR A 294 -4.16 -1.02 12.01
N ARG A 295 -3.48 -0.75 10.89
CA ARG A 295 -4.05 -0.74 9.54
C ARG A 295 -3.44 -1.83 8.68
N ILE A 296 -4.26 -2.57 7.95
CA ILE A 296 -3.85 -3.69 7.09
C ILE A 296 -2.82 -3.26 6.03
N GLU A 297 -2.88 -2.01 5.57
CA GLU A 297 -1.97 -1.45 4.57
C GLU A 297 -0.53 -1.31 5.08
N GLN A 298 -0.31 -1.46 6.40
CA GLN A 298 1.01 -1.49 7.04
C GLN A 298 1.68 -2.87 6.96
N LEU A 299 1.02 -3.89 6.39
CA LEU A 299 1.64 -5.17 6.09
C LEU A 299 2.57 -5.03 4.89
N THR A 300 3.79 -5.53 5.07
CA THR A 300 4.76 -5.67 3.97
C THR A 300 4.47 -6.90 3.11
N VAL A 301 4.99 -6.92 1.89
CA VAL A 301 4.90 -8.10 1.00
C VAL A 301 5.44 -9.37 1.68
N GLY A 302 6.56 -9.26 2.39
CA GLY A 302 7.16 -10.40 3.10
C GLY A 302 6.27 -10.94 4.23
N GLU A 303 5.52 -10.07 4.91
CA GLU A 303 4.56 -10.49 5.92
C GLU A 303 3.32 -11.13 5.30
N TRP A 304 2.80 -10.59 4.20
CA TRP A 304 1.75 -11.24 3.43
C TRP A 304 2.16 -12.63 2.95
N MET A 305 3.39 -12.79 2.44
CA MET A 305 3.93 -14.11 2.09
C MET A 305 3.92 -15.06 3.30
N ALA A 306 4.32 -14.59 4.49
CA ALA A 306 4.31 -15.40 5.71
C ALA A 306 2.89 -15.76 6.18
N LEU A 307 1.93 -14.85 6.01
CA LEU A 307 0.52 -15.11 6.31
C LEU A 307 -0.05 -16.17 5.36
N LEU A 308 0.13 -16.00 4.04
CA LEU A 308 -0.33 -16.94 3.02
C LEU A 308 0.34 -18.32 3.16
N SER A 309 1.65 -18.35 3.41
CA SER A 309 2.44 -19.59 3.38
C SER A 309 2.33 -20.43 4.64
N ARG A 310 2.03 -19.82 5.78
CA ARG A 310 2.06 -20.50 7.08
C ARG A 310 0.80 -20.28 7.89
N HIS A 311 0.43 -19.02 8.13
CA HIS A 311 -0.61 -18.72 9.11
C HIS A 311 -2.00 -19.13 8.63
N ILE A 312 -2.31 -18.94 7.35
CA ILE A 312 -3.58 -19.38 6.77
C ILE A 312 -3.70 -20.91 6.81
N PRO A 313 -2.73 -21.71 6.30
CA PRO A 313 -2.74 -23.16 6.44
C PRO A 313 -2.85 -23.65 7.89
N ASP A 314 -2.11 -23.04 8.82
CA ASP A 314 -2.14 -23.41 10.25
C ASP A 314 -3.51 -23.13 10.88
N LYS A 315 -4.14 -22.01 10.53
CA LYS A 315 -5.44 -21.59 11.08
C LYS A 315 -6.62 -22.31 10.43
N ALA A 316 -6.49 -22.66 9.16
CA ALA A 316 -7.50 -23.29 8.33
C ALA A 316 -6.91 -24.50 7.59
N PRO A 317 -6.59 -25.59 8.30
CA PRO A 317 -6.02 -26.78 7.67
C PRO A 317 -7.02 -27.42 6.70
N ALA A 318 -6.51 -28.00 5.61
CA ALA A 318 -7.31 -28.50 4.49
C ALA A 318 -8.36 -29.55 4.92
N GLU A 319 -8.06 -30.37 5.92
CA GLU A 319 -8.93 -31.41 6.44
C GLU A 319 -10.22 -30.83 7.05
N ARG A 320 -10.14 -29.67 7.70
CA ARG A 320 -11.31 -28.98 8.28
C ARG A 320 -12.15 -28.29 7.21
N LEU A 321 -11.50 -27.83 6.14
CA LEU A 321 -12.13 -27.10 5.07
C LEU A 321 -13.05 -27.97 4.20
N VAL A 322 -13.00 -29.30 4.28
CA VAL A 322 -13.95 -30.18 3.60
C VAL A 322 -15.37 -29.98 4.16
N SER A 323 -15.52 -29.89 5.48
CA SER A 323 -16.82 -29.79 6.16
C SER A 323 -17.20 -28.37 6.62
N GLU A 324 -16.24 -27.44 6.75
CA GLU A 324 -16.49 -26.11 7.31
C GLU A 324 -16.57 -25.01 6.24
N GLU A 325 -17.78 -24.80 5.69
CA GLU A 325 -18.02 -23.76 4.67
C GLU A 325 -17.65 -22.34 5.14
N ARG A 326 -18.02 -21.98 6.37
CA ARG A 326 -17.67 -20.68 6.95
C ARG A 326 -16.17 -20.43 7.03
N LEU A 327 -15.38 -21.50 7.20
CA LEU A 327 -13.92 -21.39 7.24
C LEU A 327 -13.36 -21.17 5.83
N ARG A 328 -13.96 -21.79 4.80
CA ARG A 328 -13.63 -21.52 3.39
C ARG A 328 -13.90 -20.06 3.04
N ASP A 329 -15.08 -19.55 3.40
CA ASP A 329 -15.43 -18.14 3.16
C ASP A 329 -14.43 -17.19 3.82
N LYS A 330 -13.96 -17.54 5.03
CA LYS A 330 -12.96 -16.79 5.76
C LYS A 330 -11.60 -16.79 5.06
N VAL A 331 -11.15 -17.94 4.56
CA VAL A 331 -9.91 -18.06 3.76
C VAL A 331 -10.01 -17.24 2.47
N THR A 332 -11.13 -17.31 1.76
CA THR A 332 -11.39 -16.46 0.58
C THR A 332 -11.38 -14.97 0.96
N GLY A 333 -11.92 -14.61 2.12
CA GLY A 333 -11.84 -13.25 2.66
C GLY A 333 -10.40 -12.79 2.94
N TRP A 334 -9.54 -13.67 3.46
CA TRP A 334 -8.12 -13.37 3.67
C TRP A 334 -7.37 -13.17 2.35
N TYR A 335 -7.63 -14.00 1.34
CA TYR A 335 -7.08 -13.79 0.00
C TYR A 335 -7.55 -12.48 -0.62
N ALA A 336 -8.83 -12.14 -0.45
CA ALA A 336 -9.37 -10.87 -0.92
C ALA A 336 -8.66 -9.68 -0.27
N ALA A 337 -8.47 -9.72 1.06
CA ALA A 337 -7.75 -8.68 1.79
C ALA A 337 -6.29 -8.52 1.32
N CYS A 338 -5.60 -9.63 1.03
CA CYS A 338 -4.26 -9.63 0.47
C CYS A 338 -4.22 -8.95 -0.91
N LEU A 339 -5.13 -9.33 -1.81
CA LEU A 339 -5.21 -8.80 -3.17
C LEU A 339 -5.57 -7.31 -3.19
N GLU A 340 -6.55 -6.90 -2.39
CA GLU A 340 -6.95 -5.50 -2.25
C GLU A 340 -5.77 -4.65 -1.72
N THR A 341 -5.03 -5.15 -0.72
CA THR A 341 -3.85 -4.44 -0.20
C THR A 341 -2.72 -4.37 -1.23
N ALA A 342 -2.46 -5.46 -1.97
CA ALA A 342 -1.44 -5.49 -3.01
C ALA A 342 -1.77 -4.57 -4.19
N ALA A 343 -3.04 -4.49 -4.59
CA ALA A 343 -3.51 -3.61 -5.66
C ALA A 343 -3.41 -2.12 -5.28
N GLU A 344 -3.54 -1.77 -4.00
CA GLU A 344 -3.37 -0.40 -3.51
C GLU A 344 -1.89 0.03 -3.38
N GLN A 345 -0.95 -0.92 -3.33
CA GLN A 345 0.49 -0.64 -3.21
C GLN A 345 1.17 -0.58 -4.58
N GLU A 346 1.65 0.60 -4.98
CA GLU A 346 2.27 0.83 -6.30
C GLU A 346 3.53 -0.02 -6.58
N ASN A 347 4.18 -0.55 -5.55
CA ASN A 347 5.50 -1.21 -5.64
C ASN A 347 5.46 -2.75 -5.53
N VAL A 348 4.29 -3.38 -5.54
CA VAL A 348 4.21 -4.86 -5.47
C VAL A 348 4.46 -5.45 -6.86
N SER A 349 5.46 -6.32 -6.96
CA SER A 349 5.79 -6.98 -8.22
C SER A 349 4.67 -7.93 -8.67
N GLU A 350 4.53 -8.10 -9.99
CA GLU A 350 3.73 -9.21 -10.52
C GLU A 350 4.28 -10.54 -10.00
N ASN A 351 3.37 -11.49 -9.77
CA ASN A 351 3.66 -12.80 -9.19
C ASN A 351 4.34 -12.76 -7.80
N ALA A 352 4.21 -11.65 -7.06
CA ALA A 352 4.78 -11.52 -5.71
C ALA A 352 4.42 -12.69 -4.80
N PHE A 353 3.23 -13.29 -4.95
CA PHE A 353 2.77 -14.39 -4.10
C PHE A 353 2.63 -15.72 -4.85
N ALA A 354 3.18 -15.83 -6.07
CA ALA A 354 3.00 -17.04 -6.88
C ALA A 354 3.57 -18.30 -6.23
N SER A 355 4.62 -18.17 -5.40
CA SER A 355 5.23 -19.27 -4.64
C SER A 355 4.47 -19.62 -3.35
N CYS A 356 3.42 -18.88 -2.99
CA CYS A 356 2.64 -19.18 -1.79
C CYS A 356 1.66 -20.33 -2.04
N PRO A 357 1.43 -21.23 -1.07
CA PRO A 357 0.36 -22.22 -1.13
C PRO A 357 -1.02 -21.54 -1.19
N LEU A 358 -1.86 -21.95 -2.13
CA LEU A 358 -3.23 -21.46 -2.26
C LEU A 358 -4.22 -22.60 -2.07
N LEU A 359 -5.31 -22.35 -1.34
CA LEU A 359 -6.38 -23.31 -1.17
C LEU A 359 -7.12 -23.48 -2.51
N CYS A 360 -7.00 -24.65 -3.11
CA CYS A 360 -7.65 -25.04 -4.34
C CYS A 360 -8.55 -26.26 -4.13
N ARG A 361 -9.49 -26.46 -5.06
CA ARG A 361 -10.40 -27.60 -5.10
C ARG A 361 -10.15 -28.45 -6.34
N LYS A 362 -10.11 -29.77 -6.18
CA LYS A 362 -10.12 -30.76 -7.27
C LYS A 362 -11.08 -31.90 -6.91
N GLY A 363 -12.21 -31.95 -7.58
CA GLY A 363 -13.35 -32.80 -7.22
C GLY A 363 -13.89 -32.39 -5.85
N ASP A 364 -13.90 -33.32 -4.91
CA ASP A 364 -14.28 -33.05 -3.51
C ASP A 364 -13.07 -32.81 -2.59
N LEU A 365 -11.85 -32.86 -3.14
CA LEU A 365 -10.62 -32.63 -2.40
C LEU A 365 -10.31 -31.14 -2.34
N TRP A 366 -10.01 -30.66 -1.13
CA TRP A 366 -9.47 -29.33 -0.87
C TRP A 366 -8.01 -29.47 -0.43
N GLN A 367 -7.12 -28.67 -1.02
CA GLN A 367 -5.70 -28.72 -0.69
C GLN A 367 -5.02 -27.38 -0.91
N TYR A 368 -4.00 -27.09 -0.11
CA TYR A 368 -3.07 -25.99 -0.36
C TYR A 368 -2.04 -26.40 -1.41
N VAL A 369 -2.07 -25.75 -2.57
CA VAL A 369 -1.28 -26.09 -3.76
C VAL A 369 -0.23 -25.02 -4.02
N THR A 370 1.02 -25.44 -4.22
CA THR A 370 2.17 -24.55 -4.46
C THR A 370 2.80 -24.78 -5.82
N ASP A 371 3.18 -26.03 -6.12
CA ASP A 371 4.06 -26.36 -7.25
C ASP A 371 3.31 -26.85 -8.50
N GLU A 372 1.99 -27.00 -8.43
CA GLU A 372 1.15 -27.42 -9.55
C GLU A 372 0.42 -26.24 -10.20
N PRO A 373 0.03 -26.33 -11.49
CA PRO A 373 -0.83 -25.34 -12.12
C PRO A 373 -2.14 -25.18 -11.36
N ARG A 374 -2.46 -23.94 -11.00
CA ARG A 374 -3.69 -23.55 -10.32
C ARG A 374 -4.51 -22.69 -11.27
N TYR A 375 -5.74 -23.10 -11.53
CA TYR A 375 -6.62 -22.43 -12.47
C TYR A 375 -7.69 -21.63 -11.72
N LEU A 376 -7.92 -20.41 -12.15
CA LEU A 376 -8.97 -19.56 -11.62
C LEU A 376 -10.35 -20.12 -12.02
N TYR A 377 -11.28 -20.16 -11.07
CA TYR A 377 -12.69 -20.40 -11.35
C TYR A 377 -13.32 -19.15 -12.00
N ASP A 378 -13.09 -18.96 -13.31
CA ASP A 378 -13.56 -17.79 -14.07
C ASP A 378 -14.67 -18.10 -15.09
N ASP A 379 -14.94 -19.38 -15.35
CA ASP A 379 -16.02 -19.87 -16.21
C ASP A 379 -16.64 -21.13 -15.60
N ASN A 380 -17.93 -21.07 -15.28
CA ASN A 380 -18.64 -22.13 -14.55
C ASN A 380 -18.73 -23.44 -15.34
N ASP A 381 -18.90 -23.36 -16.66
CA ASP A 381 -19.06 -24.55 -17.51
C ASP A 381 -17.72 -25.28 -17.62
N LEU A 382 -16.65 -24.53 -17.88
CA LEU A 382 -15.30 -25.09 -17.95
C LEU A 382 -14.85 -25.64 -16.59
N ALA A 383 -15.09 -24.89 -15.52
CA ALA A 383 -14.73 -25.33 -14.18
C ALA A 383 -15.49 -26.60 -13.77
N THR A 384 -16.75 -26.75 -14.19
CA THR A 384 -17.52 -27.99 -13.97
C THR A 384 -16.93 -29.16 -14.75
N ALA A 385 -16.58 -28.95 -16.03
CA ALA A 385 -16.01 -29.99 -16.89
C ALA A 385 -14.68 -30.53 -16.37
N PHE A 386 -13.80 -29.64 -15.89
CA PHE A 386 -12.47 -30.00 -15.38
C PHE A 386 -12.40 -30.13 -13.85
N ALA A 387 -13.55 -30.13 -13.15
CA ALA A 387 -13.60 -30.10 -11.70
C ALA A 387 -12.75 -31.21 -11.06
N GLY A 388 -12.77 -32.42 -11.64
CA GLY A 388 -12.01 -33.58 -11.15
C GLY A 388 -10.54 -33.65 -11.59
N ASP A 389 -10.12 -32.83 -12.55
CA ASP A 389 -8.83 -33.00 -13.24
C ASP A 389 -7.79 -31.96 -12.85
N VAL A 390 -8.22 -30.74 -12.53
CA VAL A 390 -7.32 -29.62 -12.24
C VAL A 390 -7.62 -28.96 -10.89
N TRP A 391 -6.65 -28.18 -10.40
CA TRP A 391 -6.79 -27.41 -9.16
C TRP A 391 -7.47 -26.07 -9.42
N LEU A 392 -8.70 -25.93 -8.94
CA LEU A 392 -9.52 -24.73 -9.10
C LEU A 392 -9.40 -23.79 -7.89
N PHE A 393 -8.92 -22.58 -8.14
CA PHE A 393 -8.82 -21.49 -7.17
C PHE A 393 -10.06 -20.59 -7.24
N HIS A 394 -10.72 -20.39 -6.11
CA HIS A 394 -11.97 -19.64 -6.00
C HIS A 394 -11.74 -18.27 -5.35
N ILE A 395 -12.14 -17.20 -6.03
CA ILE A 395 -12.06 -15.82 -5.56
C ILE A 395 -13.21 -15.00 -6.18
N PRO A 396 -13.69 -13.90 -5.56
CA PRO A 396 -14.70 -13.07 -6.18
C PRO A 396 -14.24 -12.54 -7.56
N ALA A 397 -15.14 -12.55 -8.55
CA ALA A 397 -14.83 -12.17 -9.93
C ALA A 397 -14.17 -10.78 -10.07
N ARG A 398 -14.52 -9.83 -9.19
CA ARG A 398 -13.90 -8.49 -9.17
C ARG A 398 -12.39 -8.50 -8.89
N LEU A 399 -11.88 -9.56 -8.27
CA LEU A 399 -10.47 -9.75 -7.93
C LEU A 399 -9.76 -10.76 -8.84
N ALA A 400 -10.44 -11.26 -9.89
CA ALA A 400 -9.89 -12.23 -10.82
C ALA A 400 -8.57 -11.74 -11.45
N ALA A 401 -8.55 -10.50 -11.95
CA ALA A 401 -7.37 -9.90 -12.56
C ALA A 401 -6.21 -9.78 -11.56
N ASP A 402 -6.49 -9.35 -10.33
CA ASP A 402 -5.48 -9.22 -9.28
C ASP A 402 -4.95 -10.58 -8.82
N ALA A 403 -5.80 -11.60 -8.75
CA ALA A 403 -5.39 -12.97 -8.46
C ALA A 403 -4.41 -13.49 -9.51
N VAL A 404 -4.71 -13.29 -10.81
CA VAL A 404 -3.81 -13.66 -11.90
C VAL A 404 -2.49 -12.89 -11.78
N LYS A 405 -2.56 -11.57 -11.56
CA LYS A 405 -1.39 -10.70 -11.49
C LYS A 405 -0.47 -11.00 -10.32
N TYR A 406 -1.00 -11.19 -9.11
CA TYR A 406 -0.19 -11.27 -7.89
C TYR A 406 -0.02 -12.68 -7.33
N LEU A 407 -1.03 -13.55 -7.47
CA LEU A 407 -0.97 -14.94 -6.99
C LEU A 407 -0.49 -15.92 -8.06
N GLY A 408 -0.34 -15.50 -9.31
CA GLY A 408 0.13 -16.35 -10.41
C GLY A 408 -0.81 -17.53 -10.71
N VAL A 409 -2.12 -17.33 -10.56
CA VAL A 409 -3.13 -18.30 -11.01
C VAL A 409 -3.45 -18.10 -12.49
N LEU A 410 -3.74 -19.17 -13.21
CA LEU A 410 -4.03 -19.14 -14.64
C LEU A 410 -5.54 -19.01 -14.88
N PRO A 411 -6.03 -18.08 -15.70
CA PRO A 411 -7.44 -18.07 -16.08
C PRO A 411 -7.81 -19.37 -16.79
N LEU A 412 -8.76 -20.14 -16.26
CA LEU A 412 -9.17 -21.40 -16.89
C LEU A 412 -9.75 -21.12 -18.27
N SER A 413 -10.56 -20.08 -18.40
CA SER A 413 -11.18 -19.68 -19.67
C SER A 413 -10.20 -19.24 -20.76
N GLN A 414 -8.95 -18.91 -20.42
CA GLN A 414 -7.89 -18.60 -21.38
C GLN A 414 -6.93 -19.77 -21.61
N SER A 415 -6.94 -20.76 -20.71
CA SER A 415 -6.05 -21.91 -20.78
C SER A 415 -6.66 -23.09 -21.53
N VAL A 416 -7.99 -23.17 -21.57
CA VAL A 416 -8.73 -24.23 -22.26
C VAL A 416 -8.96 -23.81 -23.72
N GLU A 417 -8.54 -24.66 -24.64
CA GLU A 417 -8.93 -24.58 -26.03
C GLU A 417 -10.36 -25.12 -26.19
N VAL A 418 -11.23 -24.33 -26.81
CA VAL A 418 -12.63 -24.67 -26.97
C VAL A 418 -12.96 -24.72 -28.45
N ASP A 419 -13.16 -25.92 -28.97
CA ASP A 419 -13.64 -26.14 -30.33
C ASP A 419 -15.12 -26.50 -30.28
N VAL A 420 -15.96 -25.68 -30.91
CA VAL A 420 -17.40 -25.90 -30.97
C VAL A 420 -17.76 -26.24 -32.40
N THR A 421 -18.43 -27.36 -32.59
CA THR A 421 -18.98 -27.74 -33.89
C THR A 421 -20.50 -27.64 -33.82
N PRO A 422 -21.12 -26.55 -34.30
CA PRO A 422 -22.57 -26.44 -34.34
C PRO A 422 -23.15 -27.50 -35.29
N GLU A 423 -24.17 -28.23 -34.85
CA GLU A 423 -24.97 -29.03 -35.76
C GLU A 423 -25.74 -28.14 -36.76
N GLU A 424 -26.18 -28.71 -37.88
CA GLU A 424 -27.00 -27.99 -38.85
C GLU A 424 -28.24 -27.35 -38.18
N PRO A 425 -28.49 -26.04 -38.39
CA PRO A 425 -29.64 -25.35 -37.80
C PRO A 425 -30.94 -26.00 -38.23
N LYS A 426 -31.73 -26.51 -37.28
CA LYS A 426 -33.03 -27.14 -37.56
C LYS A 426 -34.19 -26.16 -37.45
N SER A 427 -34.02 -25.02 -36.79
CA SER A 427 -35.12 -24.08 -36.53
C SER A 427 -34.62 -22.64 -36.36
N PRO A 428 -35.38 -21.63 -36.81
CA PRO A 428 -35.12 -20.25 -36.42
C PRO A 428 -35.43 -20.04 -34.93
N LEU A 429 -34.91 -18.95 -34.37
CA LEU A 429 -35.35 -18.44 -33.07
C LEU A 429 -36.86 -18.19 -33.11
N SER A 430 -37.57 -18.36 -31.99
CA SER A 430 -39.01 -18.08 -31.95
C SER A 430 -39.28 -16.63 -32.38
N ASP A 431 -40.34 -16.40 -33.17
CA ASP A 431 -40.66 -15.08 -33.71
C ASP A 431 -40.73 -14.00 -32.62
N VAL A 432 -41.29 -14.35 -31.47
CA VAL A 432 -41.42 -13.47 -30.31
C VAL A 432 -40.04 -13.06 -29.75
N LEU A 433 -39.12 -14.02 -29.58
CA LEU A 433 -37.80 -13.74 -29.03
C LEU A 433 -36.90 -13.02 -30.06
N MET A 434 -37.07 -13.32 -31.35
CA MET A 434 -36.36 -12.64 -32.43
C MET A 434 -36.79 -11.16 -32.55
N VAL A 435 -38.09 -10.86 -32.43
CA VAL A 435 -38.59 -9.48 -32.37
C VAL A 435 -37.99 -8.75 -31.18
N ARG A 436 -38.03 -9.35 -29.98
CA ARG A 436 -37.45 -8.75 -28.76
C ARG A 436 -35.95 -8.50 -28.89
N PHE A 437 -35.21 -9.44 -29.49
CA PHE A 437 -33.79 -9.29 -29.77
C PHE A 437 -33.52 -8.07 -30.65
N ASN A 438 -34.15 -8.01 -31.82
CA ASN A 438 -33.95 -6.93 -32.79
C ASN A 438 -34.34 -5.56 -32.21
N GLU A 439 -35.46 -5.48 -31.47
CA GLU A 439 -35.89 -4.25 -30.81
C GLU A 439 -34.96 -3.81 -29.67
N SER A 440 -34.16 -4.72 -29.10
CA SER A 440 -33.25 -4.41 -28.00
C SER A 440 -31.87 -3.92 -28.47
N LEU A 441 -31.44 -4.27 -29.69
CA LEU A 441 -30.12 -3.87 -30.24
C LEU A 441 -29.88 -2.35 -30.25
N PRO A 442 -30.85 -1.48 -30.62
CA PRO A 442 -30.65 -0.03 -30.55
C PRO A 442 -30.34 0.47 -29.12
N TYR A 443 -30.93 -0.17 -28.11
CA TYR A 443 -30.73 0.18 -26.70
C TYR A 443 -29.41 -0.36 -26.15
N VAL A 444 -28.99 -1.55 -26.59
CA VAL A 444 -27.65 -2.07 -26.32
C VAL A 444 -26.59 -1.13 -26.91
N TRP A 445 -26.80 -0.68 -28.15
CA TRP A 445 -25.92 0.31 -28.79
C TRP A 445 -25.89 1.63 -28.01
N ALA A 446 -27.05 2.20 -27.67
CA ALA A 446 -27.14 3.44 -26.91
C ALA A 446 -26.41 3.35 -25.56
N TRP A 447 -26.59 2.23 -24.84
CA TRP A 447 -25.87 1.95 -23.60
C TRP A 447 -24.35 1.89 -23.80
N ARG A 448 -23.87 1.11 -24.76
CA ARG A 448 -22.44 0.92 -24.98
C ARG A 448 -21.74 2.17 -25.51
N SER A 449 -22.39 2.89 -26.43
CA SER A 449 -21.88 4.15 -26.99
C SER A 449 -21.78 5.26 -25.95
N SER A 450 -22.61 5.23 -24.89
CA SER A 450 -22.48 6.17 -23.77
C SER A 450 -21.28 5.85 -22.86
N GLN A 451 -20.83 4.59 -22.80
CA GLN A 451 -19.69 4.17 -21.98
C GLN A 451 -18.35 4.36 -22.71
N SER A 452 -18.31 4.18 -24.04
CA SER A 452 -17.11 4.40 -24.85
C SER A 452 -17.47 5.08 -26.17
N LYS A 453 -16.94 6.29 -26.37
CA LYS A 453 -17.10 7.04 -27.64
C LYS A 453 -16.25 6.49 -28.78
N GLN A 454 -15.24 5.66 -28.48
CA GLN A 454 -14.37 5.08 -29.50
C GLN A 454 -15.04 3.80 -30.04
N ALA A 455 -15.29 3.78 -31.36
CA ALA A 455 -15.85 2.67 -32.15
C ALA A 455 -17.39 2.48 -32.17
N ALA A 456 -18.18 3.56 -32.02
CA ALA A 456 -19.64 3.51 -32.12
C ALA A 456 -20.14 2.94 -33.48
N ASP A 457 -19.49 3.30 -34.59
CA ASP A 457 -19.88 2.83 -35.94
C ASP A 457 -19.61 1.33 -36.12
N ARG A 458 -18.45 0.85 -35.67
CA ARG A 458 -18.10 -0.58 -35.69
C ARG A 458 -19.07 -1.39 -34.84
N LEU A 459 -19.43 -0.87 -33.68
CA LEU A 459 -20.43 -1.52 -32.82
C LEU A 459 -21.81 -1.55 -33.48
N SER A 460 -22.23 -0.47 -34.14
CA SER A 460 -23.50 -0.42 -34.87
C SER A 460 -23.55 -1.45 -35.98
N ALA A 461 -22.52 -1.48 -36.83
CA ALA A 461 -22.38 -2.44 -37.92
C ALA A 461 -22.41 -3.89 -37.40
N ARG A 462 -21.65 -4.16 -36.33
CA ARG A 462 -21.61 -5.48 -35.69
C ARG A 462 -22.98 -5.91 -35.17
N LEU A 463 -23.66 -5.07 -34.39
CA LEU A 463 -25.00 -5.37 -33.86
C LEU A 463 -26.00 -5.64 -34.99
N LYS A 464 -25.97 -4.85 -36.06
CA LYS A 464 -26.84 -5.05 -37.24
C LYS A 464 -26.49 -6.33 -38.03
N GLY A 465 -25.24 -6.77 -37.96
CA GLY A 465 -24.75 -7.99 -38.60
C GLY A 465 -25.04 -9.29 -37.82
N LEU A 466 -25.40 -9.18 -36.54
CA LEU A 466 -25.62 -10.35 -35.68
C LEU A 466 -26.76 -11.24 -36.19
N LYS A 467 -26.46 -12.52 -36.38
CA LYS A 467 -27.41 -13.58 -36.70
C LYS A 467 -27.61 -14.47 -35.49
N VAL A 468 -28.84 -14.92 -35.26
CA VAL A 468 -29.15 -15.89 -34.20
C VAL A 468 -29.74 -17.15 -34.82
N LEU A 469 -29.09 -18.29 -34.59
CA LEU A 469 -29.47 -19.60 -35.09
C LEU A 469 -29.75 -20.54 -33.92
N VAL A 470 -30.82 -21.34 -34.02
CA VAL A 470 -31.12 -22.38 -33.04
C VAL A 470 -30.73 -23.73 -33.61
N VAL A 471 -29.85 -24.43 -32.90
CA VAL A 471 -29.33 -25.73 -33.31
C VAL A 471 -29.78 -26.84 -32.36
N PRO A 472 -29.83 -28.09 -32.83
CA PRO A 472 -30.39 -29.20 -32.05
C PRO A 472 -29.52 -29.63 -30.87
N ALA A 473 -28.21 -29.49 -31.03
CA ALA A 473 -27.17 -29.77 -30.06
C ALA A 473 -25.99 -28.83 -30.33
N LEU A 474 -25.30 -28.43 -29.27
CA LEU A 474 -24.05 -27.66 -29.33
C LEU A 474 -23.02 -28.44 -28.53
N LYS A 475 -22.16 -29.18 -29.23
CA LYS A 475 -21.09 -29.93 -28.60
C LYS A 475 -19.81 -29.14 -28.69
N ALA A 476 -19.12 -29.03 -27.56
CA ALA A 476 -17.81 -28.43 -27.47
C ALA A 476 -16.80 -29.48 -27.05
N SER A 477 -15.73 -29.60 -27.83
CA SER A 477 -14.52 -30.29 -27.44
C SER A 477 -13.65 -29.31 -26.66
N LEU A 478 -13.37 -29.64 -25.41
CA LEU A 478 -12.52 -28.85 -24.50
C LEU A 478 -11.18 -29.55 -24.36
N SER A 479 -10.08 -28.87 -24.66
CA SER A 479 -8.72 -29.38 -24.47
C SER A 479 -7.92 -28.50 -23.52
N LEU A 480 -7.25 -29.15 -22.54
CA LEU A 480 -6.33 -28.52 -21.61
C LEU A 480 -5.09 -29.42 -21.46
N GLY A 481 -4.06 -29.14 -22.26
CA GLY A 481 -2.88 -30.00 -22.34
C GLY A 481 -3.22 -31.40 -22.84
N SER A 482 -3.16 -32.41 -21.97
CA SER A 482 -3.53 -33.80 -22.31
C SER A 482 -4.97 -34.17 -21.94
N LEU A 483 -5.68 -33.29 -21.22
CA LEU A 483 -7.05 -33.52 -20.76
C LEU A 483 -8.03 -33.10 -21.85
N HIS A 484 -9.02 -33.95 -22.12
CA HIS A 484 -10.02 -33.74 -23.16
C HIS A 484 -11.40 -34.08 -22.61
N HIS A 485 -12.35 -33.17 -22.80
CA HIS A 485 -13.76 -33.38 -22.45
C HIS A 485 -14.68 -32.96 -23.58
N GLU A 486 -15.76 -33.70 -23.77
CA GLU A 486 -16.85 -33.29 -24.64
C GLU A 486 -18.01 -32.84 -23.77
N VAL A 487 -18.42 -31.58 -23.90
CA VAL A 487 -19.54 -31.02 -23.14
C VAL A 487 -20.59 -30.44 -24.07
N GLU A 488 -21.84 -30.52 -23.63
CA GLU A 488 -22.93 -29.81 -24.28
C GLU A 488 -22.95 -28.37 -23.78
N ARG A 489 -22.93 -27.41 -24.70
CA ARG A 489 -23.05 -25.98 -24.40
C ARG A 489 -24.46 -25.49 -24.68
N ARG A 490 -24.85 -24.43 -23.98
CA ARG A 490 -26.15 -23.79 -24.18
C ARG A 490 -26.14 -22.79 -25.32
N TRP A 491 -24.99 -22.16 -25.56
CA TRP A 491 -24.79 -21.21 -26.65
C TRP A 491 -23.33 -21.18 -27.11
N HIS A 492 -23.11 -20.65 -28.30
CA HIS A 492 -21.79 -20.37 -28.88
C HIS A 492 -21.86 -19.10 -29.74
N VAL A 493 -20.76 -18.38 -29.85
CA VAL A 493 -20.64 -17.22 -30.73
C VAL A 493 -19.45 -17.45 -31.65
N ASP A 494 -19.71 -17.40 -32.95
CA ASP A 494 -18.72 -17.49 -34.02
C ASP A 494 -18.88 -16.25 -34.91
N ASP A 495 -17.88 -15.37 -34.90
CA ASP A 495 -17.93 -14.05 -35.53
C ASP A 495 -19.19 -13.23 -35.19
N ASP A 496 -20.09 -13.09 -36.16
CA ASP A 496 -21.36 -12.38 -36.07
C ASP A 496 -22.56 -13.34 -35.94
N THR A 497 -22.33 -14.62 -35.62
CA THR A 497 -23.38 -15.63 -35.48
C THR A 497 -23.44 -16.17 -34.06
N ILE A 498 -24.60 -15.99 -33.43
CA ILE A 498 -24.96 -16.59 -32.15
C ILE A 498 -25.70 -17.89 -32.43
N TYR A 499 -25.17 -19.00 -31.92
CA TYR A 499 -25.84 -20.29 -31.91
C TYR A 499 -26.44 -20.55 -30.53
N LEU A 500 -27.71 -20.93 -30.46
CA LEU A 500 -28.38 -21.35 -29.23
C LEU A 500 -28.80 -22.81 -29.33
N HIS A 501 -28.64 -23.54 -28.24
CA HIS A 501 -29.19 -24.88 -28.12
C HIS A 501 -30.73 -24.83 -28.06
N LYS A 502 -31.42 -25.71 -28.79
CA LYS A 502 -32.89 -25.73 -28.90
C LYS A 502 -33.62 -25.71 -27.56
N ASP A 503 -33.10 -26.44 -26.57
CA ASP A 503 -33.75 -26.59 -25.26
C ASP A 503 -33.46 -25.41 -24.32
N TYR A 504 -32.57 -24.50 -24.75
CA TYR A 504 -32.09 -23.34 -23.99
C TYR A 504 -32.27 -22.03 -24.76
N ALA A 505 -33.05 -22.01 -25.84
CA ALA A 505 -33.32 -20.81 -26.63
C ALA A 505 -34.27 -19.83 -25.92
N ASN A 506 -33.77 -19.13 -24.90
CA ASN A 506 -34.48 -18.18 -24.05
C ASN A 506 -33.72 -16.84 -23.91
N GLU A 507 -34.33 -15.85 -23.25
CA GLU A 507 -33.76 -14.53 -23.05
C GLU A 507 -32.41 -14.54 -22.30
N THR A 508 -32.26 -15.41 -21.30
CA THR A 508 -31.07 -15.47 -20.45
C THR A 508 -29.85 -15.92 -21.24
N GLU A 509 -29.96 -17.02 -21.97
CA GLU A 509 -28.85 -17.58 -22.75
C GLU A 509 -28.51 -16.71 -23.96
N LEU A 510 -29.52 -16.09 -24.59
CA LEU A 510 -29.31 -15.10 -25.65
C LEU A 510 -28.60 -13.85 -25.14
N ALA A 511 -28.93 -13.36 -23.94
CA ALA A 511 -28.25 -12.23 -23.33
C ALA A 511 -26.78 -12.51 -23.02
N GLN A 512 -26.47 -13.71 -22.52
CA GLN A 512 -25.10 -14.15 -22.27
C GLN A 512 -24.29 -14.26 -23.57
N ALA A 513 -24.88 -14.86 -24.60
CA ALA A 513 -24.25 -14.95 -25.92
C ALA A 513 -24.03 -13.56 -26.54
N LEU A 514 -25.00 -12.65 -26.44
CA LEU A 514 -24.86 -11.26 -26.90
C LEU A 514 -23.73 -10.53 -26.14
N ALA A 515 -23.68 -10.67 -24.82
CA ALA A 515 -22.61 -10.09 -24.01
C ALA A 515 -21.23 -10.65 -24.38
N LYS A 516 -21.13 -11.94 -24.69
CA LYS A 516 -19.89 -12.55 -25.20
C LYS A 516 -19.53 -12.04 -26.60
N ALA A 517 -20.50 -11.93 -27.51
CA ALA A 517 -20.30 -11.38 -28.85
C ALA A 517 -19.72 -9.97 -28.75
N LEU A 518 -20.22 -9.14 -27.85
CA LEU A 518 -19.75 -7.76 -27.67
C LEU A 518 -18.52 -7.62 -26.76
N ASP A 519 -17.92 -8.74 -26.32
CA ASP A 519 -16.77 -8.82 -25.41
C ASP A 519 -16.96 -8.10 -24.05
N VAL A 520 -18.18 -8.21 -23.50
CA VAL A 520 -18.63 -7.48 -22.30
C VAL A 520 -19.46 -8.37 -21.37
N ARG A 521 -18.90 -9.51 -20.98
CA ARG A 521 -19.57 -10.55 -20.17
C ARG A 521 -20.35 -10.00 -18.96
N SER A 522 -19.84 -8.95 -18.30
CA SER A 522 -20.48 -8.33 -17.13
C SER A 522 -21.83 -7.67 -17.40
N GLU A 523 -22.20 -7.47 -18.67
CA GLU A 523 -23.46 -6.80 -19.06
C GLU A 523 -24.60 -7.76 -19.41
N ALA A 524 -24.38 -9.08 -19.31
CA ALA A 524 -25.39 -10.09 -19.66
C ALA A 524 -26.73 -9.87 -18.92
N ASP A 525 -26.71 -9.64 -17.60
CA ASP A 525 -27.92 -9.39 -16.83
C ASP A 525 -28.67 -8.12 -17.30
N PHE A 526 -27.94 -7.10 -17.73
CA PHE A 526 -28.54 -5.88 -18.26
C PHE A 526 -29.20 -6.15 -19.62
N TYR A 527 -28.56 -6.93 -20.48
CA TYR A 527 -29.12 -7.30 -21.79
C TYR A 527 -30.34 -8.22 -21.64
N GLU A 528 -30.32 -9.15 -20.69
CA GLU A 528 -31.49 -9.97 -20.35
C GLU A 528 -32.67 -9.10 -19.92
N ASN A 529 -32.41 -8.07 -19.11
CA ASN A 529 -33.44 -7.11 -18.71
C ASN A 529 -34.02 -6.32 -19.89
N LEU A 530 -33.20 -5.98 -20.90
CA LEU A 530 -33.68 -5.33 -22.13
C LEU A 530 -34.51 -6.28 -23.00
N LEU A 531 -34.07 -7.53 -23.13
CA LEU A 531 -34.80 -8.57 -23.87
C LEU A 531 -36.16 -8.88 -23.24
N ARG A 532 -36.27 -8.79 -21.91
CA ARG A 532 -37.53 -8.99 -21.17
C ARG A 532 -38.50 -7.81 -21.23
N CYS A 533 -38.08 -6.63 -21.72
CA CYS A 533 -38.99 -5.50 -21.88
C CYS A 533 -40.07 -5.79 -22.93
N SER A 534 -41.31 -5.38 -22.64
CA SER A 534 -42.43 -5.53 -23.57
C SER A 534 -42.52 -4.42 -24.61
N ASP A 535 -41.88 -3.28 -24.35
CA ASP A 535 -41.97 -2.07 -25.17
C ASP A 535 -40.77 -1.15 -24.97
N ASP A 536 -40.67 -0.18 -25.86
CA ASP A 536 -39.61 0.83 -25.91
C ASP A 536 -39.57 1.74 -24.68
N ARG A 537 -40.72 1.96 -24.01
CA ARG A 537 -40.77 2.80 -22.81
C ARG A 537 -40.01 2.13 -21.67
N GLN A 538 -40.23 0.83 -21.47
CA GLN A 538 -39.51 0.06 -20.46
C GLN A 538 -38.00 0.01 -20.75
N ARG A 539 -37.60 -0.17 -22.02
CA ARG A 539 -36.17 -0.17 -22.41
C ARG A 539 -35.53 1.19 -22.10
N LYS A 540 -36.19 2.30 -22.44
CA LYS A 540 -35.75 3.66 -22.07
C LYS A 540 -35.62 3.81 -20.55
N GLU A 541 -36.63 3.40 -19.78
CA GLU A 541 -36.60 3.45 -18.30
C GLU A 541 -35.40 2.69 -17.72
N LYS A 542 -34.99 1.55 -18.31
CA LYS A 542 -33.77 0.82 -17.89
C LYS A 542 -32.50 1.63 -18.14
N LEU A 543 -32.36 2.29 -19.28
CA LEU A 543 -31.20 3.14 -19.57
C LEU A 543 -31.17 4.40 -18.67
N LEU A 544 -32.33 5.02 -18.42
CA LEU A 544 -32.47 6.13 -17.47
C LEU A 544 -32.03 5.71 -16.06
N SER A 545 -32.40 4.50 -15.62
CA SER A 545 -32.00 3.96 -14.32
C SER A 545 -30.48 3.71 -14.20
N LYS A 546 -29.78 3.61 -15.34
CA LYS A 546 -28.33 3.52 -15.42
C LYS A 546 -27.64 4.88 -15.59
N GLY A 547 -28.40 5.98 -15.55
CA GLY A 547 -27.88 7.34 -15.56
C GLY A 547 -27.69 7.97 -16.94
N ILE A 548 -28.20 7.36 -18.01
CA ILE A 548 -28.18 7.99 -19.34
C ILE A 548 -29.31 9.02 -19.43
N ALA A 549 -29.02 10.23 -19.89
CA ALA A 549 -30.04 11.27 -20.07
C ALA A 549 -31.02 10.91 -21.21
N ASP A 550 -32.31 11.25 -21.06
CA ASP A 550 -33.35 10.94 -22.05
C ASP A 550 -33.02 11.46 -23.47
N ALA A 551 -32.52 12.71 -23.54
CA ALA A 551 -32.09 13.32 -24.80
C ALA A 551 -30.91 12.58 -25.46
N GLU A 552 -30.03 11.97 -24.66
CA GLU A 552 -28.91 11.18 -25.13
C GLU A 552 -29.40 9.84 -25.70
N ILE A 553 -30.33 9.17 -24.99
CA ILE A 553 -30.97 7.94 -25.48
C ILE A 553 -31.63 8.21 -26.83
N ASP A 554 -32.42 9.27 -26.94
CA ASP A 554 -33.10 9.65 -28.18
C ASP A 554 -32.14 10.00 -29.31
N ARG A 555 -31.02 10.68 -29.01
CA ARG A 555 -29.97 10.92 -30.00
C ARG A 555 -29.40 9.60 -30.49
N CYS A 556 -29.08 8.70 -29.58
CA CYS A 556 -28.47 7.43 -29.93
C CYS A 556 -29.41 6.53 -30.74
N LEU A 557 -30.70 6.47 -30.39
CA LEU A 557 -31.68 5.69 -31.15
C LEU A 557 -31.82 6.20 -32.59
N ARG A 558 -31.76 7.52 -32.80
CA ARG A 558 -31.75 8.12 -34.15
C ARG A 558 -30.49 7.78 -34.92
N GLU A 559 -29.32 7.85 -34.28
CA GLU A 559 -28.04 7.52 -34.90
C GLU A 559 -27.97 6.04 -35.31
N TYR A 560 -28.39 5.12 -34.44
CA TYR A 560 -28.43 3.69 -34.75
C TYR A 560 -29.40 3.37 -35.91
N SER A 561 -30.55 4.05 -35.94
CA SER A 561 -31.56 3.89 -37.00
C SER A 561 -31.16 4.56 -38.32
N GLY A 562 -30.13 5.40 -38.33
CA GLY A 562 -29.63 6.05 -39.53
C GLY A 562 -29.15 5.05 -40.58
N PRO A 563 -29.30 5.35 -41.88
CA PRO A 563 -28.69 4.54 -42.94
C PRO A 563 -27.17 4.48 -42.70
N PRO A 564 -26.53 3.32 -42.91
CA PRO A 564 -25.08 3.22 -42.80
C PRO A 564 -24.47 4.27 -43.74
N ALA A 565 -23.53 5.08 -43.21
CA ALA A 565 -22.81 6.05 -44.03
C ALA A 565 -22.22 5.28 -45.21
N GLU A 566 -22.65 5.61 -46.43
CA GLU A 566 -22.10 5.00 -47.64
C GLU A 566 -20.59 5.23 -47.59
N GLU A 567 -19.82 4.16 -47.43
CA GLU A 567 -18.39 4.20 -47.63
C GLU A 567 -18.19 4.69 -49.07
N GLU A 568 -17.73 5.93 -49.22
CA GLU A 568 -17.22 6.45 -50.49
C GLU A 568 -16.08 5.54 -50.92
N HIS A 569 -16.43 4.48 -51.67
CA HIS A 569 -15.48 3.72 -52.45
C HIS A 569 -14.89 4.66 -53.49
N ASP A 570 -13.70 5.16 -53.20
CA ASP A 570 -12.82 5.85 -54.15
C ASP A 570 -12.32 4.83 -55.19
N GLU A 571 -13.21 4.43 -56.11
CA GLU A 571 -12.84 3.76 -57.35
C GLU A 571 -12.49 4.80 -58.43
N GLY A 572 -11.29 5.37 -58.30
CA GLY A 572 -10.62 6.10 -59.37
C GLY A 572 -9.65 5.19 -60.16
N PRO A 573 -9.85 4.94 -61.47
CA PRO A 573 -8.98 4.07 -62.25
C PRO A 573 -7.64 4.75 -62.55
N ARG A 574 -6.55 4.24 -61.97
CA ARG A 574 -5.18 4.67 -62.28
C ARG A 574 -4.75 4.15 -63.66
N LYS A 575 -4.57 5.10 -64.59
CA LYS A 575 -3.84 4.92 -65.85
C LYS A 575 -2.33 5.03 -65.58
N PRO A 576 -1.47 4.19 -66.18
CA PRO A 576 -0.02 4.25 -65.96
C PRO A 576 0.63 5.22 -66.95
N THR A 577 1.47 6.14 -66.44
CA THR A 577 2.39 6.91 -67.28
C THR A 577 3.78 6.87 -66.67
N MET A 578 4.69 6.22 -67.40
CA MET A 578 6.15 6.30 -67.24
C MET A 578 6.69 7.68 -67.67
N GLY A 579 7.83 8.08 -67.10
CA GLY A 579 8.72 9.14 -67.59
C GLY A 579 9.22 10.01 -66.43
N GLU A 580 10.35 9.68 -65.80
CA GLU A 580 11.73 10.06 -66.16
C GLU A 580 12.22 11.39 -65.54
N GLN A 581 13.30 11.25 -64.76
CA GLN A 581 14.48 12.11 -64.63
C GLN A 581 14.48 13.45 -63.85
N GLY A 582 15.45 13.52 -62.91
CA GLY A 582 16.26 14.70 -62.55
C GLY A 582 15.61 15.68 -61.58
N GLY A 583 16.21 16.15 -60.50
CA GLY A 583 17.59 16.16 -60.05
C GLY A 583 17.77 17.32 -59.06
N SER A 584 18.39 17.03 -57.93
CA SER A 584 19.32 17.89 -57.16
C SER A 584 18.86 19.18 -56.43
N THR A 585 19.25 19.20 -55.14
CA THR A 585 19.83 20.30 -54.33
C THR A 585 18.95 21.41 -53.72
N SER A 586 18.82 21.32 -52.40
CA SER A 586 19.20 22.31 -51.36
C SER A 586 18.62 23.73 -51.41
N GLN A 587 17.91 24.12 -50.34
CA GLN A 587 18.35 25.14 -49.34
C GLN A 587 17.19 25.60 -48.45
N THR A 588 17.43 25.58 -47.14
CA THR A 588 16.80 26.46 -46.13
C THR A 588 17.50 27.83 -46.23
N PRO A 589 16.84 29.00 -46.03
CA PRO A 589 16.64 29.51 -44.67
C PRO A 589 15.38 30.38 -44.42
N SER A 590 14.97 30.37 -43.15
CA SER A 590 14.54 31.50 -42.30
C SER A 590 13.69 32.67 -42.86
N GLY A 591 12.55 32.91 -42.18
CA GLY A 591 12.35 34.23 -41.57
C GLY A 591 11.04 34.99 -41.86
N VAL A 592 10.28 35.20 -40.76
CA VAL A 592 9.72 36.49 -40.32
C VAL A 592 8.46 37.06 -41.03
N SER A 593 7.37 37.07 -40.25
CA SER A 593 6.27 38.05 -40.12
C SER A 593 5.54 38.61 -41.35
N SER A 594 4.21 38.64 -41.31
CA SER A 594 3.45 39.85 -40.89
C SER A 594 1.93 39.70 -41.09
N GLN A 595 1.23 40.50 -40.30
CA GLN A 595 -0.20 40.83 -40.24
C GLN A 595 -0.91 41.13 -41.57
N GLY A 596 -2.25 41.00 -41.54
CA GLY A 596 -3.20 41.65 -42.46
C GLY A 596 -4.54 40.89 -42.51
N GLN A 597 -5.46 41.03 -41.55
CA GLN A 597 -6.60 41.97 -41.56
C GLN A 597 -7.45 41.95 -42.86
N GLN A 598 -8.72 41.52 -42.79
CA GLN A 598 -9.90 42.41 -42.92
C GLN A 598 -11.27 41.69 -43.10
N HIS A 599 -12.25 42.24 -42.37
CA HIS A 599 -13.66 42.53 -42.73
C HIS A 599 -14.74 41.44 -42.92
N LYS A 600 -15.76 41.46 -42.05
CA LYS A 600 -17.13 42.04 -42.28
C LYS A 600 -18.02 41.78 -41.05
N GLN A 601 -18.30 42.77 -40.20
CA GLN A 601 -19.47 43.68 -40.17
C GLN A 601 -20.86 43.00 -40.12
N SER A 602 -21.53 43.24 -38.99
CA SER A 602 -22.97 43.05 -38.65
C SER A 602 -23.90 43.93 -39.51
N PRO A 603 -25.24 43.78 -39.40
CA PRO A 603 -25.97 44.61 -38.43
C PRO A 603 -27.23 43.99 -37.80
N ALA A 604 -27.63 44.61 -36.68
CA ALA A 604 -28.87 44.40 -35.95
C ALA A 604 -30.05 45.19 -36.55
N GLY A 605 -31.28 44.75 -36.24
CA GLY A 605 -32.52 45.51 -36.41
C GLY A 605 -33.74 44.82 -35.79
N GLN A 606 -34.25 45.36 -34.68
CA GLN A 606 -35.63 45.20 -34.17
C GLN A 606 -36.54 46.28 -34.81
N PRO A 607 -37.86 46.44 -34.53
CA PRO A 607 -38.87 45.59 -33.86
C PRO A 607 -40.21 45.47 -34.67
N GLY A 608 -41.20 44.71 -34.18
CA GLY A 608 -42.57 44.74 -34.71
C GLY A 608 -43.60 44.02 -33.83
N GLU A 609 -44.70 44.73 -33.52
CA GLU A 609 -45.74 44.45 -32.52
C GLU A 609 -47.01 43.74 -33.07
N ILE A 610 -47.70 43.03 -32.18
CA ILE A 610 -49.16 42.74 -32.06
C ILE A 610 -49.86 41.80 -33.07
N SER A 611 -50.39 40.68 -32.54
CA SER A 611 -51.83 40.34 -32.69
C SER A 611 -52.31 39.34 -31.65
N GLU A 612 -53.45 39.68 -31.06
CA GLU A 612 -54.23 38.93 -30.08
C GLU A 612 -54.92 37.69 -30.68
N GLY A 613 -55.03 36.65 -29.86
CA GLY A 613 -55.90 35.50 -30.12
C GLY A 613 -55.91 34.56 -28.91
N THR A 614 -56.86 34.74 -27.99
CA THR A 614 -57.18 33.75 -26.94
C THR A 614 -58.26 32.81 -27.50
N PRO A 615 -58.18 31.48 -27.35
CA PRO A 615 -58.81 30.85 -26.18
C PRO A 615 -58.19 29.54 -25.66
N SER A 616 -58.68 29.16 -24.47
CA SER A 616 -58.72 27.81 -23.89
C SER A 616 -57.61 27.46 -22.89
N ARG A 617 -57.90 27.89 -21.66
CA ARG A 617 -57.21 27.64 -20.39
C ARG A 617 -57.20 26.15 -20.05
N SER A 618 -56.03 25.52 -20.13
CA SER A 618 -55.68 24.32 -19.37
C SER A 618 -54.75 24.74 -18.24
N PRO A 619 -54.81 24.17 -17.03
CA PRO A 619 -53.91 24.57 -15.94
C PRO A 619 -52.50 24.08 -16.28
N GLU A 620 -51.68 24.96 -16.86
CA GLU A 620 -50.24 24.79 -16.91
C GLU A 620 -49.72 24.68 -15.48
N SER A 621 -49.41 23.45 -15.05
CA SER A 621 -48.51 23.23 -13.92
C SER A 621 -47.11 23.66 -14.37
N GLY A 622 -46.90 24.97 -14.49
CA GLY A 622 -45.60 25.55 -14.79
C GLY A 622 -44.61 25.04 -13.76
N LYS A 623 -43.56 24.36 -14.20
CA LYS A 623 -42.45 23.91 -13.38
C LYS A 623 -41.80 25.15 -12.74
N GLN A 624 -42.29 25.55 -11.57
CA GLN A 624 -41.66 26.62 -10.80
C GLN A 624 -40.23 26.17 -10.48
N SER A 625 -39.24 26.96 -10.90
CA SER A 625 -37.84 26.75 -10.52
C SER A 625 -37.71 26.78 -9.00
N LEU A 626 -36.84 25.94 -8.45
CA LEU A 626 -36.53 25.98 -7.02
C LEU A 626 -36.02 27.39 -6.67
N ARG A 627 -36.75 28.12 -5.84
CA ARG A 627 -36.27 29.39 -5.28
C ARG A 627 -35.61 29.11 -3.93
N LEU A 628 -34.41 29.64 -3.74
CA LEU A 628 -33.62 29.49 -2.53
C LEU A 628 -33.64 30.79 -1.72
N LYS A 629 -33.48 30.65 -0.42
CA LYS A 629 -33.21 31.79 0.48
C LYS A 629 -31.88 32.42 0.11
N ASP A 630 -31.82 33.76 0.09
CA ASP A 630 -30.61 34.50 -0.26
C ASP A 630 -29.52 34.33 0.81
N PRO A 631 -28.38 33.69 0.50
CA PRO A 631 -27.29 33.44 1.46
C PRO A 631 -26.75 34.70 2.15
N SER A 632 -26.83 35.86 1.50
CA SER A 632 -26.25 37.11 2.01
C SER A 632 -27.11 37.83 3.05
N THR A 633 -28.42 37.55 3.06
CA THR A 633 -29.40 38.23 3.92
C THR A 633 -30.15 37.29 4.86
N THR A 634 -30.10 35.98 4.59
CA THR A 634 -30.84 34.98 5.36
C THR A 634 -30.21 34.72 6.71
N ARG A 635 -31.02 34.81 7.77
CA ARG A 635 -30.62 34.38 9.11
C ARG A 635 -30.59 32.86 9.19
N TYR A 636 -29.53 32.32 9.78
CA TYR A 636 -29.40 30.91 10.08
C TYR A 636 -29.16 30.70 11.59
N VAL A 637 -29.34 29.46 12.03
CA VAL A 637 -29.05 29.02 13.40
C VAL A 637 -28.03 27.89 13.34
N LEU A 638 -27.07 27.90 14.25
CA LEU A 638 -26.17 26.77 14.45
C LEU A 638 -26.93 25.65 15.16
N GLY A 639 -27.22 24.58 14.42
CA GLY A 639 -27.90 23.40 14.93
C GLY A 639 -26.97 22.57 15.82
N SER A 640 -27.54 21.97 16.86
CA SER A 640 -26.91 20.81 17.50
C SER A 640 -27.30 19.55 16.73
N PRO A 641 -26.43 18.52 16.66
CA PRO A 641 -26.81 17.22 16.12
C PRO A 641 -28.12 16.74 16.77
N PRO A 642 -29.03 16.12 16.02
CA PRO A 642 -30.34 15.74 16.55
C PRO A 642 -30.19 14.85 17.78
N SER A 643 -30.58 15.35 18.95
CA SER A 643 -30.55 14.62 20.20
C SER A 643 -31.49 13.42 20.10
N GLY A 644 -30.90 12.22 20.06
CA GLY A 644 -31.64 10.96 20.06
C GLY A 644 -32.31 10.76 21.42
N GLY A 645 -33.43 11.43 21.64
CA GLY A 645 -34.35 11.03 22.70
C GLY A 645 -34.75 9.58 22.46
N ALA A 646 -34.42 8.71 23.40
CA ALA A 646 -34.84 7.32 23.42
C ALA A 646 -36.38 7.24 23.58
N GLY A 647 -37.10 7.56 22.51
CA GLY A 647 -38.52 7.27 22.37
C GLY A 647 -38.65 5.80 22.06
N THR A 648 -38.94 5.00 23.08
CA THR A 648 -39.50 3.65 22.92
C THR A 648 -40.76 3.71 22.06
N GLY A 649 -40.78 2.91 20.98
CA GLY A 649 -42.01 2.42 20.35
C GLY A 649 -42.49 3.24 19.15
N GLY A 650 -42.29 2.68 17.97
CA GLY A 650 -42.98 3.11 16.75
C GLY A 650 -42.26 2.66 15.49
N SER A 651 -42.53 1.44 15.04
CA SER A 651 -42.45 1.10 13.62
C SER A 651 -43.49 1.97 12.88
N GLY A 652 -43.12 3.22 12.62
CA GLY A 652 -43.93 4.16 11.88
C GLY A 652 -43.88 3.78 10.41
N GLU A 653 -44.85 2.98 9.98
CA GLU A 653 -45.40 3.15 8.64
C GLU A 653 -45.70 4.63 8.45
N ASP A 654 -44.99 5.17 7.48
CA ASP A 654 -44.96 6.54 7.06
C ASP A 654 -46.36 7.00 6.61
N ARG A 655 -47.13 7.56 7.56
CA ARG A 655 -48.28 8.43 7.30
C ARG A 655 -47.88 9.91 7.31
N GLY A 656 -46.60 10.22 7.06
CA GLY A 656 -46.23 11.51 6.51
C GLY A 656 -46.77 11.57 5.09
N THR A 657 -47.58 12.56 4.78
CA THR A 657 -47.96 12.86 3.40
C THR A 657 -46.70 12.87 2.53
N LYS A 658 -46.50 11.83 1.72
CA LYS A 658 -45.51 11.78 0.64
C LYS A 658 -45.77 12.97 -0.27
N ARG A 659 -45.20 14.13 0.06
CA ARG A 659 -44.76 15.04 -0.98
C ARG A 659 -43.64 14.28 -1.66
N GLU A 660 -43.95 13.61 -2.75
CA GLU A 660 -42.96 13.22 -3.74
C GLU A 660 -42.19 14.49 -4.08
N GLY A 661 -41.03 14.65 -3.45
CA GLY A 661 -40.14 15.76 -3.74
C GLY A 661 -39.74 15.60 -5.19
N ARG A 662 -40.14 16.57 -6.02
CA ARG A 662 -39.66 16.67 -7.40
C ARG A 662 -38.14 16.50 -7.40
N SER A 663 -37.63 15.59 -8.21
CA SER A 663 -36.19 15.44 -8.43
C SER A 663 -35.62 16.77 -8.92
N LEU A 664 -34.61 17.29 -8.23
CA LEU A 664 -33.92 18.50 -8.63
C LEU A 664 -33.14 18.26 -9.92
N THR A 665 -33.20 19.22 -10.83
CA THR A 665 -32.30 19.26 -11.99
C THR A 665 -30.86 19.50 -11.54
N ASP A 666 -29.87 19.16 -12.37
CA ASP A 666 -28.46 19.36 -11.99
C ASP A 666 -28.11 20.84 -11.78
N ALA A 667 -28.77 21.75 -12.51
CA ALA A 667 -28.67 23.19 -12.27
C ALA A 667 -29.22 23.58 -10.89
N GLU A 668 -30.41 23.08 -10.52
CA GLU A 668 -31.00 23.33 -9.19
C GLU A 668 -30.14 22.73 -8.06
N LYS A 669 -29.49 21.58 -8.28
CA LYS A 669 -28.53 21.00 -7.32
C LYS A 669 -27.29 21.89 -7.17
N ALA A 670 -26.72 22.34 -8.27
CA ALA A 670 -25.55 23.23 -8.25
C ALA A 670 -25.85 24.57 -7.57
N GLU A 671 -27.04 25.15 -7.80
CA GLU A 671 -27.50 26.35 -7.10
C GLU A 671 -27.70 26.10 -5.60
N LEU A 672 -28.27 24.95 -5.22
CA LEU A 672 -28.45 24.55 -3.83
C LEU A 672 -27.12 24.36 -3.10
N GLU A 673 -26.17 23.67 -3.73
CA GLU A 673 -24.81 23.49 -3.22
C GLU A 673 -24.08 24.83 -3.05
N GLU A 674 -24.13 25.71 -4.06
CA GLU A 674 -23.48 27.03 -3.98
C GLU A 674 -24.08 27.91 -2.87
N ALA A 675 -25.41 27.88 -2.69
CA ALA A 675 -26.07 28.58 -1.61
C ALA A 675 -25.61 28.07 -0.23
N GLY A 676 -25.50 26.74 -0.07
CA GLY A 676 -24.96 26.13 1.14
C GLY A 676 -23.51 26.52 1.41
N ARG A 677 -22.65 26.50 0.38
CA ARG A 677 -21.24 26.93 0.49
C ARG A 677 -21.11 28.39 0.87
N ALA A 678 -21.95 29.27 0.34
CA ALA A 678 -21.94 30.70 0.67
C ALA A 678 -22.28 30.94 2.15
N LEU A 679 -23.28 30.23 2.70
CA LEU A 679 -23.64 30.32 4.12
C LEU A 679 -22.55 29.75 5.04
N ALA A 680 -21.98 28.60 4.69
CA ALA A 680 -20.89 28.00 5.44
C ALA A 680 -19.63 28.89 5.44
N ALA A 681 -19.29 29.51 4.30
CA ALA A 681 -18.19 30.46 4.21
C ALA A 681 -18.43 31.69 5.09
N HIS A 682 -19.63 32.27 5.06
CA HIS A 682 -19.98 33.42 5.90
C HIS A 682 -19.89 33.11 7.41
N GLU A 683 -20.30 31.91 7.83
CA GLU A 683 -20.15 31.47 9.22
C GLU A 683 -18.68 31.31 9.60
N LEU A 684 -17.85 30.69 8.75
CA LEU A 684 -16.41 30.57 8.99
C LEU A 684 -15.72 31.95 9.10
N GLU A 685 -16.08 32.89 8.24
CA GLU A 685 -15.60 34.28 8.29
C GLU A 685 -16.01 34.96 9.60
N THR A 686 -17.25 34.76 10.05
CA THR A 686 -17.76 35.28 11.34
C THR A 686 -17.00 34.67 12.52
N MET A 687 -16.58 33.40 12.42
CA MET A 687 -15.70 32.75 13.38
C MET A 687 -14.23 33.24 13.33
N GLY A 688 -13.89 34.13 12.38
CA GLY A 688 -12.58 34.73 12.22
C GLY A 688 -11.60 33.93 11.36
N PHE A 689 -12.09 33.00 10.52
CA PHE A 689 -11.26 32.32 9.53
C PHE A 689 -11.14 33.15 8.25
N SER A 690 -9.99 33.04 7.57
CA SER A 690 -9.86 33.38 6.15
C SER A 690 -10.30 32.18 5.32
N VAL A 691 -11.30 32.35 4.46
CA VAL A 691 -11.94 31.26 3.71
C VAL A 691 -11.57 31.30 2.23
N GLU A 692 -11.15 30.16 1.70
CA GLU A 692 -10.89 29.90 0.28
C GLU A 692 -11.91 28.87 -0.20
N LYS A 693 -12.71 29.22 -1.23
CA LYS A 693 -13.60 28.28 -1.91
C LYS A 693 -12.78 27.39 -2.84
N MET A 694 -12.93 26.08 -2.71
CA MET A 694 -12.25 25.14 -3.60
C MET A 694 -12.99 25.01 -4.95
N PRO A 695 -12.26 24.76 -6.06
CA PRO A 695 -12.89 24.49 -7.33
C PRO A 695 -13.71 23.19 -7.27
N GLN A 696 -14.76 23.09 -8.10
CA GLN A 696 -15.55 21.86 -8.27
C GLN A 696 -14.73 20.66 -8.79
N GLY A 697 -13.47 20.88 -9.21
CA GLY A 697 -12.46 19.85 -9.43
C GLY A 697 -12.08 19.17 -8.12
N ASN A 698 -13.02 18.37 -7.64
CA ASN A 698 -13.19 17.76 -6.33
C ASN A 698 -11.88 17.45 -5.56
N PRO A 699 -11.42 18.33 -4.66
CA PRO A 699 -10.25 18.09 -3.82
C PRO A 699 -10.58 17.30 -2.55
N GLY A 700 -11.83 16.81 -2.38
CA GLY A 700 -12.29 16.09 -1.20
C GLY A 700 -12.90 16.97 -0.09
N PHE A 701 -13.10 18.26 -0.36
CA PHE A 701 -13.77 19.24 0.50
C PHE A 701 -14.14 20.49 -0.30
N ASP A 702 -15.10 21.28 0.18
CA ASP A 702 -15.61 22.49 -0.49
C ASP A 702 -14.89 23.79 -0.08
N LEU A 703 -14.56 23.94 1.20
CA LEU A 703 -14.01 25.17 1.76
C LEU A 703 -12.72 24.89 2.53
N ARG A 704 -11.69 25.71 2.30
CA ARG A 704 -10.48 25.76 3.15
C ARG A 704 -10.53 27.01 4.01
N ALA A 705 -10.49 26.85 5.32
CA ALA A 705 -10.52 27.95 6.29
C ALA A 705 -9.21 27.98 7.09
N LYS A 706 -8.58 29.14 7.23
CA LYS A 706 -7.32 29.31 7.98
C LYS A 706 -7.46 30.36 9.09
N LYS A 707 -6.98 30.03 10.30
CA LYS A 707 -6.95 30.93 11.46
C LYS A 707 -5.79 30.58 12.39
N ASP A 708 -4.94 31.56 12.68
CA ASP A 708 -3.81 31.42 13.62
C ASP A 708 -2.90 30.21 13.34
N GLY A 709 -2.62 29.94 12.06
CA GLY A 709 -1.83 28.79 11.62
C GLY A 709 -2.57 27.44 11.61
N ASN A 710 -3.80 27.39 12.11
CA ASN A 710 -4.66 26.22 12.00
C ASN A 710 -5.42 26.22 10.67
N GLU A 711 -5.52 25.05 10.04
CA GLU A 711 -6.30 24.82 8.82
C GLU A 711 -7.49 23.92 9.13
N LEU A 712 -8.68 24.36 8.72
CA LEU A 712 -9.94 23.61 8.76
C LEU A 712 -10.44 23.42 7.32
N ARG A 713 -10.66 22.17 6.91
CA ARG A 713 -11.26 21.79 5.64
C ARG A 713 -12.72 21.43 5.89
N VAL A 714 -13.63 21.97 5.11
CA VAL A 714 -15.08 21.79 5.31
C VAL A 714 -15.71 21.25 4.04
N GLU A 715 -16.39 20.11 4.16
CA GLU A 715 -17.28 19.55 3.14
C GLU A 715 -18.72 19.98 3.45
N VAL A 716 -19.44 20.52 2.47
CA VAL A 716 -20.77 21.11 2.67
C VAL A 716 -21.84 20.26 1.96
N LYS A 717 -22.82 19.77 2.71
CA LYS A 717 -24.00 19.09 2.15
C LYS A 717 -25.23 19.98 2.33
N ALA A 718 -25.77 20.45 1.21
CA ALA A 718 -26.83 21.45 1.18
C ALA A 718 -28.18 20.82 0.80
N HIS A 719 -29.24 21.19 1.51
CA HIS A 719 -30.57 20.59 1.36
C HIS A 719 -31.67 21.64 1.34
N SER A 720 -32.64 21.47 0.43
CA SER A 720 -33.79 22.35 0.31
C SER A 720 -34.70 22.29 1.55
N GLY A 721 -34.73 21.15 2.24
CA GLY A 721 -35.43 20.90 3.50
C GLY A 721 -34.52 20.20 4.52
N ARG A 722 -35.10 19.33 5.35
CA ARG A 722 -34.36 18.53 6.34
C ARG A 722 -33.70 17.30 5.71
N ALA A 723 -32.47 16.99 6.10
CA ALA A 723 -31.74 15.79 5.67
C ALA A 723 -31.13 15.07 6.88
N THR A 724 -31.35 13.76 6.94
CA THR A 724 -30.81 12.90 8.01
C THR A 724 -29.78 11.89 7.49
N VAL A 725 -29.64 11.80 6.17
CA VAL A 725 -28.65 10.97 5.48
C VAL A 725 -28.04 11.82 4.38
N VAL A 726 -26.72 11.77 4.25
CA VAL A 726 -25.98 12.45 3.18
C VAL A 726 -25.03 11.46 2.50
N ASP A 727 -24.81 11.65 1.21
CA ASP A 727 -23.81 10.90 0.46
C ASP A 727 -22.49 11.68 0.50
N VAL A 728 -21.39 10.99 0.85
CA VAL A 728 -20.02 11.52 0.83
C VAL A 728 -19.27 10.78 -0.28
N THR A 729 -18.42 11.43 -1.06
CA THR A 729 -17.66 10.70 -2.09
C THR A 729 -16.50 9.91 -1.46
N GLN A 730 -16.01 8.87 -2.14
CA GLN A 730 -14.83 8.13 -1.67
C GLN A 730 -13.62 9.07 -1.46
N ARG A 731 -13.48 10.11 -2.28
CA ARG A 731 -12.40 11.10 -2.15
C ARG A 731 -12.59 11.99 -0.91
N GLU A 732 -13.79 12.50 -0.67
CA GLU A 732 -14.11 13.24 0.56
C GLU A 732 -13.87 12.38 1.80
N TYR A 733 -14.21 11.09 1.76
CA TYR A 733 -13.96 10.18 2.88
C TYR A 733 -12.46 9.90 3.08
N LYS A 734 -11.68 9.72 1.99
CA LYS A 734 -10.22 9.60 2.08
C LYS A 734 -9.58 10.86 2.69
N GLU A 735 -10.07 12.03 2.30
CA GLU A 735 -9.63 13.30 2.86
C GLU A 735 -9.96 13.41 4.36
N TYR A 736 -11.17 13.01 4.77
CA TYR A 736 -11.56 12.89 6.17
C TYR A 736 -10.62 11.96 6.97
N LEU A 737 -10.18 10.84 6.39
CA LEU A 737 -9.25 9.90 7.05
C LEU A 737 -7.81 10.44 7.14
N GLY A 738 -7.44 11.43 6.33
CA GLY A 738 -6.09 11.99 6.21
C GLY A 738 -5.75 13.14 7.16
N GLN A 739 -6.54 13.37 8.21
CA GLN A 739 -6.47 14.52 9.15
C GLN A 739 -5.22 14.56 10.06
N HIS A 740 -4.01 14.54 9.49
CA HIS A 740 -2.76 14.56 10.26
C HIS A 740 -2.22 15.99 10.53
N LYS A 741 -2.57 16.97 9.69
CA LYS A 741 -2.04 18.35 9.74
C LYS A 741 -3.11 19.45 9.70
N TYR A 742 -4.37 19.05 9.55
CA TYR A 742 -5.53 19.93 9.45
C TYR A 742 -6.74 19.19 10.05
N ARG A 743 -7.77 19.95 10.43
CA ARG A 743 -9.05 19.39 10.84
C ARG A 743 -9.98 19.32 9.63
N TRP A 744 -10.78 18.28 9.51
CA TRP A 744 -11.81 18.15 8.48
C TRP A 744 -13.19 18.07 9.16
N GLU A 745 -14.18 18.82 8.67
CA GLU A 745 -15.55 18.79 9.18
C GLU A 745 -16.56 18.61 8.04
N LEU A 746 -17.64 17.89 8.32
CA LEU A 746 -18.83 17.80 7.47
C LEU A 746 -19.88 18.78 7.98
N TRP A 747 -20.33 19.70 7.14
CA TRP A 747 -21.34 20.72 7.48
C TRP A 747 -22.63 20.45 6.71
N ASN A 748 -23.71 20.18 7.43
CA ASN A 748 -25.04 19.96 6.87
C ASN A 748 -25.85 21.27 6.92
N VAL A 749 -26.24 21.79 5.76
CA VAL A 749 -27.00 23.04 5.62
C VAL A 749 -28.43 22.71 5.16
N GLU A 750 -29.40 22.90 6.06
CA GLU A 750 -30.79 22.47 5.86
C GLU A 750 -31.74 23.68 5.68
N HIS A 751 -32.92 23.40 5.14
CA HIS A 751 -34.03 24.37 5.00
C HIS A 751 -33.73 25.56 4.08
N LEU A 752 -32.97 25.34 2.99
CA LEU A 752 -32.57 26.39 2.05
C LEU A 752 -33.68 26.85 1.10
N ALA A 753 -34.76 26.09 0.92
CA ALA A 753 -35.84 26.50 0.02
C ALA A 753 -36.56 27.75 0.55
N GLU A 754 -36.89 28.68 -0.34
CA GLU A 754 -37.61 29.93 -0.02
C GLU A 754 -38.99 29.63 0.60
N ASN A 755 -39.64 28.54 0.17
CA ASN A 755 -40.94 28.12 0.67
C ASN A 755 -40.88 27.26 1.95
N ASP A 756 -39.69 26.95 2.47
CA ASP A 756 -39.55 26.31 3.78
C ASP A 756 -39.63 27.39 4.88
N VAL A 757 -40.65 27.32 5.71
CA VAL A 757 -40.90 28.29 6.80
C VAL A 757 -39.85 28.24 7.92
N SER A 758 -39.04 27.17 7.97
CA SER A 758 -38.01 26.98 8.98
C SER A 758 -36.83 27.91 8.72
N SER A 759 -36.14 28.39 9.77
CA SER A 759 -34.85 29.06 9.59
C SER A 759 -33.83 28.09 8.99
N VAL A 760 -32.87 28.61 8.22
CA VAL A 760 -31.73 27.80 7.77
C VAL A 760 -30.98 27.28 8.98
N VAL A 761 -30.58 26.01 8.96
CA VAL A 761 -29.82 25.36 10.04
C VAL A 761 -28.50 24.86 9.49
N ILE A 762 -27.39 25.22 10.16
CA ILE A 762 -26.06 24.67 9.88
C ILE A 762 -25.68 23.75 11.03
N THR A 763 -25.55 22.45 10.76
CA THR A 763 -25.10 21.45 11.74
C THR A 763 -23.70 20.97 11.39
N ARG A 764 -22.79 20.98 12.36
CA ARG A 764 -21.37 20.64 12.17
C ARG A 764 -21.05 19.28 12.74
N TYR A 765 -20.36 18.45 11.97
CA TYR A 765 -19.88 17.13 12.36
C TYR A 765 -18.36 17.09 12.20
N ASP A 766 -17.64 16.98 13.31
CA ASP A 766 -16.17 16.86 13.32
C ASP A 766 -15.67 15.42 13.30
N THR A 767 -16.57 14.46 13.48
CA THR A 767 -16.30 13.04 13.32
C THR A 767 -17.47 12.36 12.63
N ILE A 768 -17.16 11.37 11.78
CA ILE A 768 -18.15 10.47 11.18
C ILE A 768 -17.94 9.12 11.88
N SER A 769 -18.90 8.71 12.72
CA SER A 769 -18.83 7.41 13.40
C SER A 769 -18.82 6.27 12.37
N ASP A 770 -18.04 5.22 12.60
CA ASP A 770 -18.04 4.02 11.74
C ASP A 770 -19.45 3.43 11.58
N ASP A 771 -20.29 3.54 12.62
CA ASP A 771 -21.65 2.99 12.62
C ASP A 771 -22.63 3.89 11.85
N ALA A 772 -22.24 5.14 11.58
CA ALA A 772 -22.95 6.11 10.77
C ALA A 772 -22.68 5.93 9.27
N LEU A 773 -21.53 5.39 8.90
CA LEU A 773 -21.11 5.24 7.50
C LEU A 773 -21.42 3.84 6.95
N ASP A 774 -22.26 3.78 5.92
CA ASP A 774 -22.28 2.63 5.02
C ASP A 774 -21.11 2.74 4.05
N VAL A 775 -20.04 2.01 4.32
CA VAL A 775 -18.79 2.02 3.53
C VAL A 775 -19.01 1.55 2.09
N ARG A 776 -20.07 0.76 1.81
CA ARG A 776 -20.35 0.28 0.44
C ARG A 776 -20.93 1.37 -0.45
N THR A 777 -21.71 2.28 0.12
CA THR A 777 -22.40 3.34 -0.61
C THR A 777 -21.90 4.74 -0.27
N PHE A 778 -20.96 4.86 0.66
CA PHE A 778 -20.51 6.10 1.29
C PHE A 778 -21.65 6.99 1.80
N ARG A 779 -22.68 6.35 2.38
CA ARG A 779 -23.83 7.04 2.97
C ARG A 779 -23.60 7.26 4.45
N VAL A 780 -23.77 8.50 4.90
CA VAL A 780 -23.62 8.88 6.30
C VAL A 780 -24.99 9.15 6.90
N ASP A 781 -25.37 8.33 7.88
CA ASP A 781 -26.53 8.57 8.74
C ASP A 781 -26.16 9.60 9.82
N LEU A 782 -26.56 10.85 9.59
CA LEU A 782 -26.23 11.99 10.46
C LEU A 782 -26.78 11.83 11.88
N LYS A 783 -27.81 11.00 12.10
CA LYS A 783 -28.33 10.72 13.46
C LYS A 783 -27.35 9.92 14.29
N LYS A 784 -26.46 9.16 13.66
CA LYS A 784 -25.44 8.34 14.32
C LYS A 784 -24.09 9.06 14.48
N CYS A 785 -23.90 10.21 13.84
CA CYS A 785 -22.74 11.09 14.02
C CYS A 785 -22.80 11.93 15.31
N GLN A 786 -23.56 11.50 16.31
CA GLN A 786 -23.69 12.23 17.57
C GLN A 786 -22.33 12.35 18.25
N ARG A 787 -22.00 13.58 18.66
CA ARG A 787 -20.95 13.78 19.67
C ARG A 787 -21.37 13.01 20.91
N LYS A 788 -20.59 12.02 21.32
CA LYS A 788 -20.49 11.70 22.74
C LYS A 788 -20.04 13.01 23.39
N LEU A 789 -20.98 13.74 23.98
CA LEU A 789 -20.61 14.77 24.95
C LEU A 789 -19.69 14.03 25.93
N GLN A 790 -18.41 14.43 25.94
CA GLN A 790 -17.46 13.94 26.92
C GLN A 790 -18.09 14.23 28.29
N ASP A 791 -18.42 13.17 29.03
CA ASP A 791 -18.58 13.21 30.48
C ASP A 791 -17.21 13.47 31.12
#